data_AF-I0URP8-F1
#
_entry.id   AF-I0URP8-F1
#
_cell.length_a   1.000
_cell.length_b   1.000
_cell.length_c   1.000
_cell.angle_alpha   90.00
_cell.angle_beta   90.00
_cell.angle_gamma   90.00
#
_symmetry.space_group_name_H-M   'P 1'
#
loop_
_entity.id
_entity.type
_entity.pdbx_description
1 polymer ?
#
loop_
_entity_poly.entity_id
_entity_poly.type
_entity_poly.pdbx_seq_one_letter_code
_entity_poly.pdbx_strand_id
1 'polypeptide(L)'
;TKAEPQQTPAPQQPAATEQQQPQQPKARPQTPQSDNQTRQPSKDNDQAQVQPQQPADENDTSNWVKLDAPATGQGSAGVMYVKPYTTGKGSKLRIKGSGWTNAEGKGGSTVALKLNYLKDGKPAQYSRAGGHGAIDQYLRDNGKSADSTTWALLIPDAGKANPAQGLYALNPDGTFDIEIDVPEQLQTGKTGDYLSITAQSGRNAPNDTQRAATSKTIPVNGQAAAEYKEPENTDVCSPEGGDFSPKLKIENPTVEPGGKLHITGSGWCNPDDKRVSKIGLKIDDGSVSHNDATKVNSNRTIWAIVEPDAKTGNIDTYIDLPTAENTGLSGEELAKVTSGEHTLRLLTGSLRKGDRHGTYGGPEGDGGVNTKFVIGDYKPGADPASVPASQLGEGDRHGVSVEHNGKQLTVKVPEAEPGTWVKVTPYLGDSAQLARASKWVQLDQNRTVSYTMSGELPAADYRIVVQSGNQGENGKVLGWAPLHVAEATESTPSGGGTSGRGSVSPADQSSYDSAEPDVTIDEDGQAWDSSGNAVSVSTAPAPYQNAGVGYVSSNIGTSPASIAPFTSGTRSVVVANAKSKAASARKATSANGKSKSTGPVKNAAKKTVQAKAANDNNGNDTASQGGSPQAKVEHRVNGTELTGFAKWFANNANNLLMSLAGIVLLALALTFKKKNSD
;
A
#
# COMPACT_ATOMS: atom_id res chain seq x y z
N THR A 1 -65.31 -41.80 45.69
CA THR A 1 -64.12 -42.20 46.46
C THR A 1 -63.03 -41.17 46.21
N LYS A 2 -62.28 -40.73 47.24
CA LYS A 2 -61.10 -39.81 47.26
C LYS A 2 -60.73 -38.97 46.02
N ALA A 3 -60.30 -37.70 46.12
CA ALA A 3 -60.56 -36.57 47.04
C ALA A 3 -59.77 -35.33 46.51
N GLU A 4 -60.39 -34.15 46.56
CA GLU A 4 -59.78 -32.81 46.34
C GLU A 4 -59.29 -32.21 47.71
N PRO A 5 -58.91 -30.92 47.92
CA PRO A 5 -58.95 -29.72 47.04
C PRO A 5 -57.64 -28.86 47.06
N GLN A 6 -57.79 -27.56 46.76
CA GLN A 6 -56.82 -26.50 46.46
C GLN A 6 -56.32 -25.65 47.66
N GLN A 7 -55.54 -24.60 47.34
CA GLN A 7 -55.43 -23.25 47.96
C GLN A 7 -54.25 -22.86 48.90
N THR A 8 -53.90 -21.57 48.78
CA THR A 8 -52.91 -20.71 49.49
C THR A 8 -53.44 -20.26 50.88
N PRO A 9 -52.67 -19.62 51.81
CA PRO A 9 -51.77 -18.46 51.59
C PRO A 9 -50.48 -18.42 52.45
N ALA A 10 -49.83 -17.25 52.54
CA ALA A 10 -48.62 -16.98 53.34
C ALA A 10 -48.94 -16.32 54.72
N PRO A 11 -48.08 -16.50 55.76
CA PRO A 11 -48.14 -15.78 57.03
C PRO A 11 -47.03 -14.72 57.23
N GLN A 12 -47.10 -13.98 58.35
CA GLN A 12 -46.31 -12.78 58.66
C GLN A 12 -45.20 -13.00 59.71
N GLN A 13 -44.40 -11.97 59.98
CA GLN A 13 -43.44 -11.91 61.11
C GLN A 13 -44.12 -11.99 62.49
N PRO A 14 -43.34 -12.23 63.56
CA PRO A 14 -43.61 -11.50 64.81
C PRO A 14 -42.38 -10.93 65.55
N ALA A 15 -42.60 -9.74 66.12
CA ALA A 15 -42.12 -9.23 67.42
C ALA A 15 -40.63 -8.84 67.64
N ALA A 16 -40.45 -8.00 68.67
CA ALA A 16 -39.19 -7.42 69.14
C ALA A 16 -39.28 -7.01 70.63
N THR A 17 -38.14 -6.99 71.32
CA THR A 17 -37.84 -6.39 72.63
C THR A 17 -36.31 -6.43 72.83
N GLU A 18 -35.63 -5.68 73.70
CA GLU A 18 -35.75 -4.31 74.26
C GLU A 18 -34.43 -4.06 75.06
N GLN A 19 -34.27 -2.88 75.70
CA GLN A 19 -33.27 -2.56 76.74
C GLN A 19 -31.81 -2.31 76.28
N GLN A 20 -31.06 -1.37 76.85
CA GLN A 20 -31.42 -0.11 77.56
C GLN A 20 -30.22 0.87 77.53
N GLN A 21 -30.47 2.18 77.67
CA GLN A 21 -29.43 3.21 77.83
C GLN A 21 -29.03 3.34 79.31
N PRO A 22 -27.85 3.89 79.65
CA PRO A 22 -27.90 5.19 80.34
C PRO A 22 -26.74 6.20 80.10
N GLN A 23 -27.11 7.49 80.15
CA GLN A 23 -26.37 8.65 80.71
C GLN A 23 -25.16 9.32 79.99
N GLN A 24 -25.25 10.65 79.90
CA GLN A 24 -24.12 11.61 79.82
C GLN A 24 -23.73 12.09 81.24
N PRO A 25 -22.60 12.82 81.40
CA PRO A 25 -22.77 14.27 81.65
C PRO A 25 -21.70 15.23 81.04
N LYS A 26 -22.15 16.47 80.79
CA LYS A 26 -21.48 17.81 80.92
C LYS A 26 -19.99 17.83 81.36
N ALA A 27 -19.07 18.69 80.88
CA ALA A 27 -19.01 19.78 79.87
C ALA A 27 -17.49 20.03 79.56
N ARG A 28 -16.89 21.16 79.09
CA ARG A 28 -17.25 22.58 78.79
C ARG A 28 -16.15 23.19 77.85
N PRO A 29 -16.37 24.28 77.07
CA PRO A 29 -15.47 24.65 75.95
C PRO A 29 -14.55 25.87 76.18
N GLN A 30 -13.70 26.17 75.19
CA GLN A 30 -13.11 27.49 74.92
C GLN A 30 -13.32 27.91 73.44
N THR A 31 -13.72 29.17 73.25
CA THR A 31 -13.84 29.98 72.01
C THR A 31 -12.78 31.12 72.05
N PRO A 32 -12.65 32.11 71.13
CA PRO A 32 -13.48 32.56 69.98
C PRO A 32 -12.68 32.50 68.63
N GLN A 33 -13.00 33.10 67.47
CA GLN A 33 -13.81 34.26 67.02
C GLN A 33 -14.67 33.88 65.78
N SER A 34 -15.88 34.42 65.55
CA SER A 34 -16.29 35.83 65.32
C SER A 34 -15.82 36.40 63.97
N ASP A 35 -16.65 37.04 63.13
CA ASP A 35 -18.01 37.55 63.39
C ASP A 35 -19.10 37.23 62.34
N ASN A 36 -20.33 37.41 62.81
CA ASN A 36 -21.61 37.03 62.23
C ASN A 36 -22.32 38.28 61.65
N GLN A 37 -23.06 38.17 60.54
CA GLN A 37 -24.48 38.61 60.50
C GLN A 37 -25.26 38.29 59.20
N THR A 38 -26.35 37.57 59.42
CA THR A 38 -27.55 37.36 58.60
C THR A 38 -28.13 38.56 57.82
N ARG A 39 -28.68 38.29 56.62
CA ARG A 39 -30.13 38.50 56.36
C ARG A 39 -30.67 37.82 55.08
N GLN A 40 -31.96 37.51 55.12
CA GLN A 40 -32.88 37.18 54.02
C GLN A 40 -34.26 37.78 54.40
N PRO A 41 -35.27 37.85 53.51
CA PRO A 41 -35.23 37.94 52.04
C PRO A 41 -36.16 39.05 51.48
N SER A 42 -36.01 39.43 50.19
CA SER A 42 -37.11 39.81 49.25
C SER A 42 -36.59 40.32 47.89
N LYS A 43 -37.38 40.05 46.84
CA LYS A 43 -37.75 40.88 45.65
C LYS A 43 -36.76 41.99 45.18
N ASP A 44 -36.42 42.15 43.90
CA ASP A 44 -37.21 41.97 42.66
C ASP A 44 -36.36 41.47 41.46
N ASN A 45 -36.95 41.42 40.25
CA ASN A 45 -36.25 41.34 38.97
C ASN A 45 -35.24 42.54 38.82
N ASP A 46 -34.17 42.50 38.02
CA ASP A 46 -34.09 41.99 36.65
C ASP A 46 -32.63 41.71 36.17
N GLN A 47 -32.50 41.11 34.99
CA GLN A 47 -31.26 40.98 34.19
C GLN A 47 -29.96 40.49 34.87
N ALA A 48 -29.86 39.18 35.10
CA ALA A 48 -28.55 38.52 35.17
C ALA A 48 -27.98 38.30 33.75
N GLN A 49 -26.78 38.79 33.47
CA GLN A 49 -26.09 38.52 32.19
C GLN A 49 -25.77 37.02 32.08
N VAL A 50 -26.07 36.41 30.93
CA VAL A 50 -25.52 35.09 30.58
C VAL A 50 -24.01 35.27 30.36
N GLN A 51 -23.19 34.74 31.28
CA GLN A 51 -21.76 34.62 31.04
C GLN A 51 -21.55 33.78 29.77
N PRO A 52 -20.70 34.22 28.81
CA PRO A 52 -20.28 33.36 27.72
C PRO A 52 -19.68 32.09 28.29
N GLN A 53 -20.10 30.92 27.79
CA GLN A 53 -19.43 29.68 28.14
C GLN A 53 -17.95 29.82 27.76
N GLN A 54 -17.07 29.54 28.71
CA GLN A 54 -15.63 29.50 28.49
C GLN A 54 -15.34 28.60 27.28
N PRO A 55 -14.52 29.02 26.31
CA PRO A 55 -14.17 28.17 25.18
C PRO A 55 -13.66 26.82 25.70
N ALA A 56 -14.24 25.73 25.20
CA ALA A 56 -13.73 24.39 25.50
C ALA A 56 -12.27 24.32 25.06
N ASP A 57 -11.40 23.79 25.92
CA ASP A 57 -9.98 23.62 25.58
C ASP A 57 -9.88 22.77 24.30
N GLU A 58 -9.25 23.29 23.26
CA GLU A 58 -9.08 22.55 22.00
C GLU A 58 -8.23 21.28 22.16
N ASN A 59 -7.55 21.12 23.30
CA ASN A 59 -6.81 19.93 23.68
C ASN A 59 -7.60 18.95 24.56
N ASP A 60 -8.80 19.31 25.01
CA ASP A 60 -9.68 18.34 25.67
C ASP A 60 -10.17 17.27 24.66
N THR A 61 -9.71 16.05 24.91
CA THR A 61 -10.06 14.85 24.15
C THR A 61 -10.98 13.90 24.94
N SER A 62 -11.47 14.31 26.12
CA SER A 62 -12.26 13.48 27.04
C SER A 62 -13.56 12.93 26.44
N ASN A 63 -14.17 13.67 25.50
CA ASN A 63 -15.38 13.25 24.77
C ASN A 63 -15.09 12.76 23.32
N TRP A 64 -13.82 12.57 22.95
CA TRP A 64 -13.42 12.06 21.64
C TRP A 64 -13.36 10.52 21.66
N VAL A 65 -13.65 9.89 20.53
CA VAL A 65 -13.54 8.43 20.42
C VAL A 65 -12.07 8.04 20.32
N LYS A 66 -11.56 7.41 21.39
CA LYS A 66 -10.22 6.82 21.43
C LYS A 66 -10.13 5.56 20.57
N LEU A 67 -9.01 5.43 19.88
CA LEU A 67 -8.57 4.29 19.10
C LEU A 67 -7.16 3.92 19.54
N ASP A 68 -6.98 2.68 19.98
CA ASP A 68 -5.67 2.09 20.28
C ASP A 68 -5.27 1.15 19.13
N ALA A 69 -4.09 1.38 18.56
CA ALA A 69 -3.54 0.63 17.45
C ALA A 69 -2.26 -0.10 17.92
N PRO A 70 -2.37 -1.35 18.41
CA PRO A 70 -1.21 -2.11 18.84
C PRO A 70 -0.26 -2.38 17.67
N ALA A 71 1.04 -2.38 17.96
CA ALA A 71 2.06 -2.76 17.00
C ALA A 71 2.25 -4.28 16.94
N THR A 72 2.58 -4.77 15.76
CA THR A 72 3.10 -6.13 15.56
C THR A 72 4.59 -6.03 15.25
N GLY A 73 5.44 -6.58 16.12
CA GLY A 73 6.91 -6.46 16.03
C GLY A 73 7.49 -5.42 16.99
N GLN A 74 8.62 -4.81 16.61
CA GLN A 74 9.43 -3.94 17.50
C GLN A 74 8.97 -2.47 17.60
N GLY A 75 7.90 -2.07 16.90
CA GLY A 75 7.43 -0.70 16.88
C GLY A 75 6.54 -0.30 18.07
N SER A 76 6.32 1.00 18.21
CA SER A 76 5.46 1.64 19.21
C SER A 76 3.96 1.42 18.94
N ALA A 77 3.13 1.30 19.98
CA ALA A 77 1.68 1.34 19.82
C ALA A 77 1.22 2.77 19.45
N GLY A 78 0.38 2.88 18.42
CA GLY A 78 -0.22 4.14 18.00
C GLY A 78 -1.51 4.42 18.76
N VAL A 79 -1.75 5.68 19.14
CA VAL A 79 -3.01 6.13 19.77
C VAL A 79 -3.61 7.23 18.92
N MET A 80 -4.95 7.25 18.82
CA MET A 80 -5.70 8.25 18.08
C MET A 80 -6.97 8.63 18.83
N TYR A 81 -7.39 9.88 18.70
CA TYR A 81 -8.65 10.41 19.19
C TYR A 81 -9.39 11.05 18.01
N VAL A 82 -10.67 10.70 17.84
CA VAL A 82 -11.54 11.27 16.80
C VAL A 82 -12.66 12.08 17.43
N LYS A 83 -12.78 13.34 17.04
CA LYS A 83 -13.82 14.24 17.56
C LYS A 83 -15.22 13.76 17.12
N PRO A 84 -16.26 13.86 17.97
CA PRO A 84 -17.65 13.66 17.55
C PRO A 84 -17.97 14.52 16.32
N TYR A 85 -18.68 13.95 15.37
CA TYR A 85 -18.88 14.55 14.04
C TYR A 85 -20.25 15.23 13.93
N THR A 86 -20.26 16.44 13.36
CA THR A 86 -21.47 17.21 13.07
C THR A 86 -21.61 17.36 11.56
N THR A 87 -22.74 16.89 11.01
CA THR A 87 -23.02 16.89 9.58
C THR A 87 -23.25 18.30 9.05
N GLY A 88 -22.73 18.59 7.86
CA GLY A 88 -23.00 19.84 7.15
C GLY A 88 -22.13 19.98 5.91
N LYS A 89 -22.53 20.86 4.99
CA LYS A 89 -21.77 21.13 3.77
C LYS A 89 -20.40 21.73 4.13
N GLY A 90 -19.32 21.07 3.71
CA GLY A 90 -17.94 21.48 4.04
C GLY A 90 -17.53 21.23 5.50
N SER A 91 -18.29 20.43 6.25
CA SER A 91 -17.85 19.93 7.56
C SER A 91 -16.63 19.02 7.43
N LYS A 92 -15.80 19.01 8.48
CA LYS A 92 -14.57 18.21 8.57
C LYS A 92 -14.59 17.31 9.81
N LEU A 93 -13.78 16.26 9.79
CA LEU A 93 -13.54 15.39 10.94
C LEU A 93 -12.16 15.70 11.53
N ARG A 94 -12.10 16.18 12.78
CA ARG A 94 -10.83 16.46 13.48
C ARG A 94 -10.30 15.21 14.18
N ILE A 95 -9.01 14.95 14.01
CA ILE A 95 -8.34 13.73 14.46
C ILE A 95 -6.98 14.12 15.06
N LYS A 96 -6.75 13.70 16.32
CA LYS A 96 -5.47 13.83 17.02
C LYS A 96 -4.82 12.47 17.18
N GLY A 97 -3.49 12.39 17.14
CA GLY A 97 -2.76 11.13 17.31
C GLY A 97 -1.34 11.28 17.84
N SER A 98 -0.82 10.20 18.40
CA SER A 98 0.54 10.09 18.96
C SER A 98 1.05 8.64 18.91
N GLY A 99 2.37 8.45 18.98
CA GLY A 99 2.99 7.11 18.95
C GLY A 99 3.02 6.45 17.56
N TRP A 100 2.73 7.19 16.49
CA TRP A 100 2.75 6.66 15.12
C TRP A 100 4.14 6.79 14.48
N THR A 101 5.13 6.08 15.03
CA THR A 101 6.51 6.06 14.53
C THR A 101 6.85 4.78 13.74
N ASN A 102 7.84 4.89 12.84
CA ASN A 102 8.43 3.79 12.08
C ASN A 102 9.07 2.73 13.00
N ALA A 103 9.52 1.60 12.44
CA ALA A 103 9.98 0.46 13.24
C ALA A 103 11.23 0.77 14.08
N GLU A 104 12.04 1.74 13.67
CA GLU A 104 13.22 2.21 14.42
C GLU A 104 12.89 3.25 15.51
N GLY A 105 11.67 3.80 15.52
CA GLY A 105 11.27 4.91 16.41
C GLY A 105 11.93 6.26 16.09
N LYS A 106 12.65 6.39 14.96
CA LYS A 106 13.44 7.57 14.56
C LYS A 106 12.70 8.54 13.64
N GLY A 107 11.50 8.19 13.19
CA GLY A 107 10.68 9.00 12.30
C GLY A 107 9.23 8.57 12.30
N GLY A 108 8.37 9.35 11.64
CA GLY A 108 6.95 9.08 11.54
C GLY A 108 6.59 7.87 10.68
N SER A 109 5.46 7.23 10.99
CA SER A 109 4.83 6.20 10.15
C SER A 109 4.13 6.79 8.93
N THR A 110 3.87 5.96 7.91
CA THR A 110 2.92 6.29 6.84
C THR A 110 1.56 5.68 7.16
N VAL A 111 0.63 6.49 7.65
CA VAL A 111 -0.64 6.03 8.24
C VAL A 111 -1.81 6.28 7.28
N ALA A 112 -2.40 5.21 6.75
CA ALA A 112 -3.65 5.26 6.00
C ALA A 112 -4.87 5.30 6.94
N LEU A 113 -5.79 6.23 6.68
CA LEU A 113 -7.07 6.35 7.36
C LEU A 113 -8.20 5.99 6.40
N LYS A 114 -9.12 5.13 6.85
CA LYS A 114 -10.30 4.70 6.10
C LYS A 114 -11.55 5.02 6.90
N LEU A 115 -12.55 5.62 6.26
CA LEU A 115 -13.84 5.91 6.87
C LEU A 115 -14.81 4.76 6.56
N ASN A 116 -15.45 4.22 7.59
CA ASN A 116 -16.39 3.10 7.49
C ASN A 116 -17.84 3.58 7.71
N TYR A 117 -18.77 2.95 6.99
CA TYR A 117 -20.22 3.06 7.16
C TYR A 117 -20.85 1.65 7.17
N LEU A 118 -22.17 1.54 7.36
CA LEU A 118 -22.89 0.29 7.14
C LEU A 118 -23.58 0.29 5.76
N LYS A 119 -23.27 -0.71 4.93
CA LYS A 119 -24.02 -1.03 3.71
C LYS A 119 -24.72 -2.36 3.92
N ASP A 120 -26.03 -2.42 3.69
CA ASP A 120 -26.83 -3.65 3.79
C ASP A 120 -26.65 -4.39 5.14
N GLY A 121 -26.49 -3.60 6.22
CA GLY A 121 -26.24 -4.09 7.59
C GLY A 121 -24.79 -4.52 7.91
N LYS A 122 -23.85 -4.43 6.96
CA LYS A 122 -22.45 -4.86 7.10
C LYS A 122 -21.47 -3.69 6.97
N PRO A 123 -20.28 -3.73 7.60
CA PRO A 123 -19.25 -2.71 7.42
C PRO A 123 -18.82 -2.59 5.96
N ALA A 124 -18.78 -1.35 5.47
CA ALA A 124 -18.29 -0.99 4.17
C ALA A 124 -17.40 0.26 4.30
N GLN A 125 -16.40 0.40 3.44
CA GLN A 125 -15.54 1.58 3.41
C GLN A 125 -16.03 2.58 2.36
N TYR A 126 -16.02 3.87 2.71
CA TYR A 126 -16.15 4.94 1.73
C TYR A 126 -15.00 4.85 0.71
N SER A 127 -15.21 5.37 -0.49
CA SER A 127 -14.20 5.37 -1.55
C SER A 127 -14.11 6.74 -2.19
N ARG A 128 -12.88 7.23 -2.42
CA ARG A 128 -12.64 8.47 -3.17
C ARG A 128 -13.10 8.30 -4.61
N ALA A 129 -13.83 9.28 -5.13
CA ALA A 129 -14.21 9.35 -6.54
C ALA A 129 -13.10 10.05 -7.33
N GLY A 130 -12.76 9.51 -8.51
CA GLY A 130 -11.60 9.94 -9.29
C GLY A 130 -10.29 9.39 -8.70
N GLY A 131 -9.74 8.35 -9.32
CA GLY A 131 -8.37 7.93 -9.03
C GLY A 131 -7.35 8.95 -9.53
N HIS A 132 -6.09 8.75 -9.15
CA HIS A 132 -4.95 9.61 -9.48
C HIS A 132 -4.86 10.93 -8.69
N GLY A 133 -5.47 11.00 -7.50
CA GLY A 133 -5.20 12.09 -6.54
C GLY A 133 -3.82 11.96 -5.87
N ALA A 134 -3.39 12.96 -5.10
CA ALA A 134 -2.08 12.98 -4.44
C ALA A 134 -1.72 11.71 -3.66
N ILE A 135 -2.68 11.12 -2.93
CA ILE A 135 -2.52 9.82 -2.25
C ILE A 135 -2.10 8.71 -3.24
N ASP A 136 -2.78 8.63 -4.38
CA ASP A 136 -2.54 7.58 -5.38
C ASP A 136 -1.25 7.82 -6.15
N GLN A 137 -0.80 9.07 -6.27
CA GLN A 137 0.53 9.41 -6.81
C GLN A 137 1.62 9.03 -5.81
N TYR A 138 1.53 9.50 -4.56
CA TYR A 138 2.50 9.18 -3.50
C TYR A 138 2.67 7.66 -3.32
N LEU A 139 1.58 6.89 -3.31
CA LEU A 139 1.67 5.42 -3.21
C LEU A 139 2.43 4.82 -4.40
N ARG A 140 2.13 5.23 -5.65
CA ARG A 140 2.84 4.75 -6.86
C ARG A 140 4.31 5.16 -6.86
N ASP A 141 4.63 6.37 -6.43
CA ASP A 141 6.01 6.88 -6.31
C ASP A 141 6.84 6.09 -5.28
N ASN A 142 6.17 5.44 -4.31
CA ASN A 142 6.78 4.53 -3.32
C ASN A 142 6.59 3.04 -3.69
N GLY A 143 6.23 2.72 -4.94
CA GLY A 143 6.08 1.35 -5.41
C GLY A 143 4.91 0.57 -4.81
N LYS A 144 3.84 1.25 -4.37
CA LYS A 144 2.64 0.66 -3.75
C LYS A 144 1.39 0.91 -4.58
N SER A 145 0.54 -0.12 -4.68
CA SER A 145 -0.73 -0.02 -5.39
C SER A 145 -1.69 0.93 -4.69
N ALA A 146 -2.35 1.78 -5.49
CA ALA A 146 -3.34 2.75 -5.03
C ALA A 146 -4.50 2.07 -4.27
N ASP A 147 -5.13 2.81 -3.36
CA ASP A 147 -6.26 2.31 -2.57
C ASP A 147 -7.32 3.40 -2.43
N SER A 148 -8.42 3.26 -3.17
CA SER A 148 -9.53 4.21 -3.16
C SER A 148 -10.25 4.31 -1.80
N THR A 149 -10.10 3.31 -0.92
CA THR A 149 -10.66 3.31 0.44
C THR A 149 -9.75 3.94 1.49
N THR A 150 -8.47 4.16 1.17
CA THR A 150 -7.62 5.10 1.92
C THR A 150 -8.15 6.50 1.66
N TRP A 151 -8.92 7.04 2.60
CA TRP A 151 -9.61 8.31 2.48
C TRP A 151 -8.65 9.49 2.77
N ALA A 152 -7.79 9.32 3.76
CA ALA A 152 -6.65 10.19 4.03
C ALA A 152 -5.38 9.35 4.21
N LEU A 153 -4.22 9.89 3.83
CA LEU A 153 -2.92 9.29 4.05
C LEU A 153 -2.03 10.31 4.77
N LEU A 154 -1.48 9.92 5.92
CA LEU A 154 -0.50 10.71 6.67
C LEU A 154 0.90 10.22 6.31
N ILE A 155 1.82 11.14 6.04
CA ILE A 155 3.19 10.85 5.58
C ILE A 155 4.23 11.61 6.41
N PRO A 156 5.42 11.04 6.68
CA PRO A 156 6.52 11.71 7.38
C PRO A 156 7.28 12.74 6.52
N ASP A 157 6.69 13.18 5.40
CA ASP A 157 7.24 14.15 4.44
C ASP A 157 6.27 15.31 4.28
N ALA A 158 6.49 16.37 5.04
CA ALA A 158 5.67 17.58 4.98
C ALA A 158 5.82 18.36 3.66
N GLY A 159 6.91 18.15 2.90
CA GLY A 159 7.14 18.80 1.61
C GLY A 159 6.29 18.20 0.49
N LYS A 160 5.90 16.92 0.61
CA LYS A 160 4.96 16.24 -0.31
C LYS A 160 3.49 16.29 0.14
N ALA A 161 3.19 16.86 1.31
CA ALA A 161 1.81 16.91 1.82
C ALA A 161 0.90 17.79 0.93
N ASN A 162 -0.31 17.29 0.66
CA ASN A 162 -1.38 18.01 -0.04
C ASN A 162 -2.73 17.74 0.65
N PRO A 163 -3.06 18.48 1.74
CA PRO A 163 -4.28 18.27 2.51
C PRO A 163 -5.57 18.38 1.69
N ALA A 164 -5.58 19.23 0.67
CA ALA A 164 -6.72 19.41 -0.24
C ALA A 164 -6.97 18.19 -1.17
N GLN A 165 -6.07 17.21 -1.17
CA GLN A 165 -6.23 15.90 -1.83
C GLN A 165 -6.05 14.73 -0.85
N GLY A 166 -6.24 14.97 0.45
CA GLY A 166 -6.23 13.96 1.50
C GLY A 166 -4.84 13.46 1.93
N LEU A 167 -3.75 14.11 1.49
CA LEU A 167 -2.38 13.74 1.83
C LEU A 167 -1.83 14.69 2.91
N TYR A 168 -1.64 14.22 4.13
CA TYR A 168 -1.32 15.06 5.30
C TYR A 168 0.10 14.82 5.81
N ALA A 169 0.71 15.85 6.38
CA ALA A 169 1.95 15.69 7.13
C ALA A 169 1.70 14.98 8.47
N LEU A 170 2.67 14.20 8.91
CA LEU A 170 2.76 13.61 10.25
C LEU A 170 4.14 13.91 10.82
N ASN A 171 4.19 14.29 12.09
CA ASN A 171 5.42 14.78 12.71
C ASN A 171 6.42 13.63 12.93
N PRO A 172 7.74 13.86 12.85
CA PRO A 172 8.75 12.81 13.04
C PRO A 172 8.69 12.06 14.38
N ASP A 173 8.07 12.65 15.41
CA ASP A 173 7.82 12.04 16.72
C ASP A 173 6.57 11.12 16.76
N GLY A 174 5.87 10.97 15.63
CA GLY A 174 4.64 10.19 15.51
C GLY A 174 3.37 10.91 15.98
N THR A 175 3.39 12.24 16.13
CA THR A 175 2.21 13.06 16.49
C THR A 175 1.53 13.72 15.29
N PHE A 176 0.24 14.04 15.44
CA PHE A 176 -0.53 14.87 14.51
C PHE A 176 -1.82 15.43 15.13
N ASP A 177 -2.30 16.56 14.58
CA ASP A 177 -3.65 17.12 14.77
C ASP A 177 -4.11 17.61 13.38
N ILE A 178 -5.11 16.95 12.79
CA ILE A 178 -5.56 17.22 11.42
C ILE A 178 -7.08 17.33 11.34
N GLU A 179 -7.57 18.11 10.38
CA GLU A 179 -8.97 18.09 9.97
C GLU A 179 -9.08 17.53 8.54
N ILE A 180 -9.77 16.40 8.40
CA ILE A 180 -10.01 15.76 7.10
C ILE A 180 -11.37 16.16 6.53
N ASP A 181 -11.42 16.44 5.23
CA ASP A 181 -12.68 16.57 4.49
C ASP A 181 -13.40 15.22 4.46
N VAL A 182 -14.73 15.23 4.41
CA VAL A 182 -15.56 14.02 4.58
C VAL A 182 -16.44 13.74 3.35
N PRO A 183 -16.82 12.47 3.08
CA PRO A 183 -17.64 12.10 1.93
C PRO A 183 -18.95 12.89 1.85
N GLU A 184 -19.44 13.22 0.65
CA GLU A 184 -20.67 14.00 0.46
C GLU A 184 -21.91 13.33 1.11
N GLN A 185 -21.93 11.99 1.15
CA GLN A 185 -22.94 11.19 1.83
C GLN A 185 -22.91 11.44 3.35
N LEU A 186 -21.73 11.60 3.93
CA LEU A 186 -21.55 11.84 5.35
C LEU A 186 -21.83 13.32 5.71
N GLN A 187 -21.54 14.27 4.82
CA GLN A 187 -21.95 15.68 4.96
C GLN A 187 -23.47 15.87 5.04
N THR A 188 -24.26 14.88 4.59
CA THR A 188 -25.73 14.86 4.62
C THR A 188 -26.30 13.73 5.49
N GLY A 189 -25.48 13.13 6.36
CA GLY A 189 -25.88 12.08 7.29
C GLY A 189 -26.90 12.52 8.34
N LYS A 190 -27.39 11.54 9.11
CA LYS A 190 -28.41 11.68 10.14
C LYS A 190 -27.82 11.41 11.53
N THR A 191 -28.52 11.88 12.55
CA THR A 191 -28.21 11.58 13.95
C THR A 191 -28.21 10.08 14.19
N GLY A 192 -27.10 9.54 14.69
CA GLY A 192 -26.93 8.10 14.91
C GLY A 192 -26.59 7.27 13.67
N ASP A 193 -26.25 7.87 12.53
CA ASP A 193 -25.66 7.13 11.40
C ASP A 193 -24.34 6.45 11.81
N TYR A 194 -24.05 5.28 11.24
CA TYR A 194 -22.81 4.57 11.55
C TYR A 194 -21.60 5.24 10.89
N LEU A 195 -20.67 5.68 11.73
CA LEU A 195 -19.34 6.13 11.35
C LEU A 195 -18.30 5.45 12.26
N SER A 196 -17.24 4.89 11.68
CA SER A 196 -16.01 4.54 12.41
C SER A 196 -14.80 4.79 11.52
N ILE A 197 -13.60 4.89 12.12
CA ILE A 197 -12.34 5.02 11.38
C ILE A 197 -11.50 3.76 11.55
N THR A 198 -10.86 3.31 10.47
CA THR A 198 -9.79 2.32 10.49
C THR A 198 -8.47 3.01 10.19
N ALA A 199 -7.47 2.84 11.06
CA ALA A 199 -6.12 3.35 10.86
C ALA A 199 -5.16 2.18 10.60
N GLN A 200 -4.26 2.32 9.63
CA GLN A 200 -3.30 1.27 9.23
C GLN A 200 -1.92 1.88 8.92
N SER A 201 -0.83 1.24 9.37
CA SER A 201 0.56 1.60 9.04
C SER A 201 1.39 0.36 8.71
N GLY A 202 2.61 0.53 8.17
CA GLY A 202 3.49 -0.57 7.79
C GLY A 202 3.30 -1.12 6.36
N ARG A 203 2.09 -1.04 5.77
CA ARG A 203 1.89 -1.45 4.36
C ARG A 203 2.49 -0.47 3.35
N ASN A 204 2.38 0.83 3.63
CA ASN A 204 2.51 1.87 2.62
C ASN A 204 3.91 2.50 2.52
N ALA A 205 4.84 2.10 3.40
CA ALA A 205 6.24 2.52 3.41
C ALA A 205 7.13 1.36 3.90
N PRO A 206 8.37 1.21 3.38
CA PRO A 206 9.32 0.23 3.90
C PRO A 206 9.74 0.57 5.33
N ASN A 207 10.10 -0.45 6.11
CA ASN A 207 10.57 -0.34 7.50
C ASN A 207 9.61 0.42 8.46
N ASP A 208 8.32 0.53 8.11
CA ASP A 208 7.29 1.14 8.95
C ASP A 208 6.60 0.10 9.85
N THR A 209 6.15 0.56 11.02
CA THR A 209 5.53 -0.30 12.05
C THR A 209 4.18 -0.82 11.57
N GLN A 210 4.04 -2.14 11.50
CA GLN A 210 2.78 -2.81 11.16
C GLN A 210 1.74 -2.63 12.27
N ARG A 211 0.69 -1.87 11.97
CA ARG A 211 -0.49 -1.64 12.83
C ARG A 211 -1.77 -1.68 11.99
N ALA A 212 -2.84 -2.22 12.55
CA ALA A 212 -4.20 -1.90 12.10
C ALA A 212 -5.17 -1.93 13.28
N ALA A 213 -6.08 -0.96 13.34
CA ALA A 213 -7.18 -0.96 14.31
C ALA A 213 -8.37 -0.15 13.79
N THR A 214 -9.57 -0.46 14.28
CA THR A 214 -10.83 0.24 13.94
C THR A 214 -11.48 0.78 15.20
N SER A 215 -11.94 2.03 15.17
CA SER A 215 -12.54 2.72 16.31
C SER A 215 -13.89 2.14 16.70
N LYS A 216 -14.35 2.50 17.91
CA LYS A 216 -15.78 2.46 18.23
C LYS A 216 -16.57 3.41 17.31
N THR A 217 -17.89 3.31 17.35
CA THR A 217 -18.79 4.20 16.61
C THR A 217 -18.59 5.66 17.05
N ILE A 218 -18.23 6.50 16.08
CA ILE A 218 -18.09 7.95 16.25
C ILE A 218 -19.50 8.55 16.32
N PRO A 219 -19.83 9.39 17.32
CA PRO A 219 -21.14 10.04 17.36
C PRO A 219 -21.34 10.96 16.15
N VAL A 220 -22.45 10.78 15.45
CA VAL A 220 -22.90 11.65 14.36
C VAL A 220 -24.08 12.48 14.87
N ASN A 221 -23.94 13.81 14.81
CA ASN A 221 -24.88 14.79 15.36
C ASN A 221 -25.26 14.48 16.84
N GLY A 222 -24.26 14.15 17.65
CA GLY A 222 -24.40 13.91 19.09
C GLY A 222 -24.79 12.49 19.50
N GLN A 223 -25.14 11.60 18.58
CA GLN A 223 -25.50 10.21 18.89
C GLN A 223 -24.62 9.22 18.12
N ALA A 224 -24.09 8.21 18.81
CA ALA A 224 -23.40 7.08 18.18
C ALA A 224 -24.40 6.02 17.71
N ALA A 225 -24.11 5.41 16.56
CA ALA A 225 -24.74 4.17 16.15
C ALA A 225 -24.39 3.03 17.12
N ALA A 226 -25.19 1.95 17.10
CA ALA A 226 -24.79 0.70 17.73
C ALA A 226 -23.50 0.16 17.10
N GLU A 227 -22.58 -0.39 17.91
CA GLU A 227 -21.42 -1.10 17.36
C GLU A 227 -21.88 -2.29 16.50
N TYR A 228 -21.25 -2.46 15.33
CA TYR A 228 -21.49 -3.62 14.48
C TYR A 228 -21.05 -4.89 15.23
N LYS A 229 -22.01 -5.79 15.44
CA LYS A 229 -21.74 -7.15 15.88
C LYS A 229 -21.63 -8.04 14.65
N GLU A 230 -20.42 -8.52 14.40
CA GLU A 230 -20.16 -9.53 13.38
C GLU A 230 -20.86 -10.84 13.81
N PRO A 231 -21.51 -11.60 12.90
CA PRO A 231 -22.16 -12.86 13.25
C PRO A 231 -21.16 -13.80 13.95
N GLU A 232 -21.53 -14.29 15.13
CA GLU A 232 -20.68 -15.17 15.91
C GLU A 232 -20.63 -16.56 15.26
N ASN A 233 -19.51 -16.88 14.60
CA ASN A 233 -19.11 -18.27 14.48
C ASN A 233 -18.55 -18.72 15.83
N THR A 234 -19.14 -19.78 16.39
CA THR A 234 -18.78 -20.39 17.67
C THR A 234 -17.77 -21.53 17.54
N ASP A 235 -17.40 -21.92 16.32
CA ASP A 235 -16.31 -22.88 16.09
C ASP A 235 -14.98 -22.33 16.62
N VAL A 236 -14.32 -23.14 17.45
CA VAL A 236 -12.98 -22.87 17.98
C VAL A 236 -11.95 -23.40 16.99
N CYS A 237 -11.15 -22.51 16.42
CA CYS A 237 -10.06 -22.84 15.52
C CYS A 237 -8.87 -23.38 16.33
N SER A 238 -8.41 -24.58 15.98
CA SER A 238 -7.27 -25.26 16.59
C SER A 238 -6.30 -25.69 15.48
N PRO A 239 -5.10 -25.09 15.38
CA PRO A 239 -4.18 -25.38 14.30
C PRO A 239 -3.49 -26.74 14.49
N GLU A 240 -3.40 -27.54 13.43
CA GLU A 240 -2.53 -28.71 13.39
C GLU A 240 -1.05 -28.27 13.46
N GLY A 241 -0.42 -28.47 14.61
CA GLY A 241 1.01 -28.16 14.84
C GLY A 241 1.32 -26.90 15.65
N GLY A 242 0.31 -26.11 16.01
CA GLY A 242 0.47 -24.94 16.90
C GLY A 242 0.78 -23.61 16.20
N ASP A 243 0.33 -22.54 16.85
CA ASP A 243 0.53 -21.11 16.54
C ASP A 243 0.12 -20.60 15.14
N PHE A 244 0.00 -19.27 15.04
CA PHE A 244 -0.34 -18.56 13.81
C PHE A 244 0.89 -18.45 12.91
N SER A 245 1.10 -19.46 12.08
CA SER A 245 2.12 -19.54 11.04
C SER A 245 1.44 -19.64 9.67
N PRO A 246 0.91 -18.53 9.10
CA PRO A 246 0.15 -18.55 7.85
C PRO A 246 0.97 -19.07 6.67
N LYS A 247 0.42 -20.07 5.99
CA LYS A 247 1.01 -20.71 4.82
C LYS A 247 0.00 -20.70 3.67
N LEU A 248 0.51 -20.58 2.46
CA LEU A 248 -0.22 -20.79 1.22
C LEU A 248 0.66 -21.55 0.22
N LYS A 249 0.01 -22.31 -0.66
CA LYS A 249 0.58 -22.89 -1.86
C LYS A 249 -0.42 -22.68 -3.01
N ILE A 250 0.10 -22.48 -4.21
CA ILE A 250 -0.68 -22.48 -5.45
C ILE A 250 -0.54 -23.88 -6.06
N GLU A 251 -1.65 -24.58 -6.27
CA GLU A 251 -1.65 -25.96 -6.74
C GLU A 251 -1.52 -26.06 -8.26
N ASN A 252 -2.10 -25.09 -8.99
CA ASN A 252 -1.91 -24.91 -10.44
C ASN A 252 -1.13 -23.61 -10.74
N PRO A 253 0.21 -23.61 -10.65
CA PRO A 253 1.01 -22.40 -10.82
C PRO A 253 1.01 -21.83 -12.25
N THR A 254 0.43 -22.53 -13.23
CA THR A 254 0.12 -22.02 -14.57
C THR A 254 -1.36 -22.27 -14.87
N VAL A 255 -2.07 -21.25 -15.37
CA VAL A 255 -3.51 -21.29 -15.64
C VAL A 255 -3.83 -20.60 -16.96
N GLU A 256 -4.82 -21.10 -17.71
CA GLU A 256 -5.30 -20.41 -18.91
C GLU A 256 -6.00 -19.06 -18.59
N PRO A 257 -5.98 -18.07 -19.50
CA PRO A 257 -6.72 -16.81 -19.34
C PRO A 257 -8.21 -17.03 -19.02
N GLY A 258 -8.69 -16.40 -17.95
CA GLY A 258 -10.07 -16.58 -17.46
C GLY A 258 -10.34 -17.92 -16.75
N GLY A 259 -9.30 -18.71 -16.46
CA GLY A 259 -9.40 -19.90 -15.61
C GLY A 259 -9.55 -19.57 -14.12
N LYS A 260 -9.39 -20.60 -13.27
CA LYS A 260 -9.43 -20.51 -11.81
C LYS A 260 -8.11 -20.94 -11.19
N LEU A 261 -7.65 -20.18 -10.21
CA LEU A 261 -6.43 -20.46 -9.44
C LEU A 261 -6.79 -21.24 -8.18
N HIS A 262 -6.29 -22.46 -8.05
CA HIS A 262 -6.47 -23.33 -6.89
C HIS A 262 -5.39 -23.01 -5.85
N ILE A 263 -5.83 -22.59 -4.67
CA ILE A 263 -4.96 -22.28 -3.54
C ILE A 263 -5.27 -23.17 -2.34
N THR A 264 -4.20 -23.67 -1.72
CA THR A 264 -4.23 -24.43 -0.47
C THR A 264 -3.42 -23.70 0.60
N GLY A 265 -3.68 -23.95 1.89
CA GLY A 265 -2.98 -23.25 2.96
C GLY A 265 -3.37 -23.69 4.36
N SER A 266 -2.66 -23.20 5.37
CA SER A 266 -2.88 -23.55 6.79
C SER A 266 -2.32 -22.48 7.73
N GLY A 267 -2.57 -22.62 9.04
CA GLY A 267 -2.03 -21.73 10.07
C GLY A 267 -2.79 -20.42 10.26
N TRP A 268 -4.02 -20.31 9.74
CA TRP A 268 -4.84 -19.08 9.80
C TRP A 268 -5.76 -18.99 11.03
N CYS A 269 -5.54 -19.80 12.08
CA CYS A 269 -6.20 -19.63 13.38
C CYS A 269 -5.60 -18.45 14.15
N ASN A 270 -6.41 -17.43 14.44
CA ASN A 270 -6.00 -16.30 15.28
C ASN A 270 -5.85 -16.76 16.75
N PRO A 271 -4.69 -16.60 17.40
CA PRO A 271 -4.47 -17.15 18.74
C PRO A 271 -5.20 -16.36 19.83
N ASP A 272 -5.43 -15.07 19.59
CA ASP A 272 -5.99 -14.13 20.57
C ASP A 272 -7.50 -14.37 20.80
N ASP A 273 -8.25 -14.69 19.74
CA ASP A 273 -9.70 -14.96 19.80
C ASP A 273 -10.10 -16.41 19.44
N LYS A 274 -9.14 -17.27 19.10
CA LYS A 274 -9.30 -18.70 18.76
C LYS A 274 -10.30 -18.98 17.64
N ARG A 275 -10.38 -18.09 16.65
CA ARG A 275 -11.24 -18.24 15.46
C ARG A 275 -10.41 -18.04 14.19
N VAL A 276 -10.92 -18.45 13.03
CA VAL A 276 -10.23 -18.24 11.74
C VAL A 276 -10.11 -16.76 11.39
N SER A 277 -8.94 -16.36 10.88
CA SER A 277 -8.76 -15.04 10.28
C SER A 277 -9.40 -14.91 8.91
N LYS A 278 -9.90 -13.72 8.60
CA LYS A 278 -10.59 -13.40 7.36
C LYS A 278 -9.64 -12.68 6.41
N ILE A 279 -9.38 -13.30 5.27
CA ILE A 279 -8.22 -12.96 4.44
C ILE A 279 -8.67 -12.18 3.21
N GLY A 280 -8.13 -10.99 3.03
CA GLY A 280 -8.22 -10.24 1.78
C GLY A 280 -7.09 -10.64 0.84
N LEU A 281 -7.42 -11.15 -0.33
CA LEU A 281 -6.46 -11.49 -1.39
C LEU A 281 -6.47 -10.38 -2.45
N LYS A 282 -5.28 -9.94 -2.87
CA LYS A 282 -5.09 -9.05 -4.02
C LYS A 282 -4.16 -9.70 -5.04
N ILE A 283 -4.33 -9.37 -6.32
CA ILE A 283 -3.36 -9.70 -7.38
C ILE A 283 -2.42 -8.50 -7.57
N ASP A 284 -1.11 -8.76 -7.63
CA ASP A 284 -0.03 -7.78 -7.87
C ASP A 284 -0.06 -6.58 -6.90
N ASP A 285 -0.07 -6.89 -5.60
CA ASP A 285 -0.31 -5.99 -4.44
C ASP A 285 -1.57 -5.10 -4.56
N GLY A 286 -2.49 -5.43 -5.48
CA GLY A 286 -3.67 -4.64 -5.80
C GLY A 286 -3.53 -3.75 -7.03
N SER A 287 -2.60 -4.04 -7.94
CA SER A 287 -2.54 -3.39 -9.25
C SER A 287 -3.74 -3.80 -10.12
N VAL A 288 -4.29 -5.00 -9.90
CA VAL A 288 -5.54 -5.46 -10.50
C VAL A 288 -6.74 -5.01 -9.65
N SER A 289 -7.86 -4.69 -10.29
CA SER A 289 -9.10 -4.31 -9.61
C SER A 289 -10.34 -4.87 -10.30
N HIS A 290 -11.33 -5.25 -9.50
CA HIS A 290 -12.69 -5.51 -9.99
C HIS A 290 -13.34 -4.24 -10.56
N ASN A 291 -14.41 -4.40 -11.34
CA ASN A 291 -15.40 -3.34 -11.58
C ASN A 291 -16.44 -3.25 -10.45
N ASP A 292 -17.22 -2.17 -10.43
CA ASP A 292 -18.20 -1.91 -9.37
C ASP A 292 -19.40 -2.88 -9.34
N ALA A 293 -19.61 -3.67 -10.39
CA ALA A 293 -20.67 -4.68 -10.48
C ALA A 293 -20.27 -6.05 -9.92
N THR A 294 -18.98 -6.37 -9.88
CA THR A 294 -18.46 -7.70 -9.48
C THR A 294 -17.58 -7.68 -8.22
N LYS A 295 -17.21 -6.50 -7.70
CA LYS A 295 -16.35 -6.35 -6.52
C LYS A 295 -16.89 -7.08 -5.28
N VAL A 296 -16.01 -7.83 -4.61
CA VAL A 296 -16.29 -8.51 -3.33
C VAL A 296 -16.14 -7.60 -2.10
N ASN A 297 -15.62 -6.39 -2.27
CA ASN A 297 -15.34 -5.43 -1.20
C ASN A 297 -15.51 -3.98 -1.69
N SER A 298 -15.63 -3.00 -0.78
CA SER A 298 -15.50 -1.57 -1.13
C SER A 298 -14.17 -1.27 -1.82
N ASN A 299 -13.08 -1.87 -1.31
CA ASN A 299 -11.76 -1.79 -1.91
C ASN A 299 -11.69 -2.71 -3.13
N ARG A 300 -11.87 -2.15 -4.33
CA ARG A 300 -11.88 -2.88 -5.61
C ARG A 300 -10.59 -3.67 -5.89
N THR A 301 -9.49 -3.36 -5.20
CA THR A 301 -8.21 -4.09 -5.27
C THR A 301 -8.18 -5.37 -4.42
N ILE A 302 -9.12 -5.55 -3.49
CA ILE A 302 -9.36 -6.85 -2.83
C ILE A 302 -10.15 -7.69 -3.84
N TRP A 303 -9.41 -8.61 -4.46
CA TRP A 303 -9.86 -9.48 -5.54
C TRP A 303 -10.72 -10.63 -5.02
N ALA A 304 -10.29 -11.25 -3.92
CA ALA A 304 -11.08 -12.27 -3.24
C ALA A 304 -11.07 -12.06 -1.73
N ILE A 305 -12.11 -12.57 -1.06
CA ILE A 305 -12.14 -12.76 0.38
C ILE A 305 -12.12 -14.27 0.61
N VAL A 306 -11.11 -14.75 1.33
CA VAL A 306 -10.98 -16.17 1.69
C VAL A 306 -11.33 -16.33 3.17
N GLU A 307 -12.23 -17.27 3.43
CA GLU A 307 -12.61 -17.71 4.77
C GLU A 307 -12.10 -19.15 4.93
N PRO A 308 -11.05 -19.40 5.74
CA PRO A 308 -10.54 -20.74 6.01
C PRO A 308 -11.57 -21.64 6.71
N ASP A 309 -11.36 -22.96 6.67
CA ASP A 309 -12.14 -23.90 7.46
C ASP A 309 -12.13 -23.51 8.95
N ALA A 310 -13.32 -23.34 9.52
CA ALA A 310 -13.52 -22.70 10.81
C ALA A 310 -12.83 -23.38 12.01
N LYS A 311 -12.47 -24.66 11.86
CA LYS A 311 -11.93 -25.51 12.93
C LYS A 311 -10.43 -25.74 12.81
N THR A 312 -9.90 -25.81 11.60
CA THR A 312 -8.49 -26.11 11.34
C THR A 312 -7.67 -24.88 10.93
N GLY A 313 -8.31 -23.83 10.41
CA GLY A 313 -7.63 -22.70 9.79
C GLY A 313 -6.96 -23.05 8.46
N ASN A 314 -7.41 -24.13 7.81
CA ASN A 314 -6.93 -24.57 6.51
C ASN A 314 -7.69 -23.91 5.35
N ILE A 315 -7.01 -23.73 4.22
CA ILE A 315 -7.57 -23.21 2.97
C ILE A 315 -7.50 -24.34 1.93
N ASP A 316 -8.60 -24.54 1.22
CA ASP A 316 -8.68 -25.30 -0.03
C ASP A 316 -9.79 -24.65 -0.87
N THR A 317 -9.43 -23.80 -1.85
CA THR A 317 -10.42 -23.02 -2.60
C THR A 317 -9.92 -22.56 -3.98
N TYR A 318 -10.87 -22.19 -4.84
CA TYR A 318 -10.62 -21.72 -6.20
C TYR A 318 -10.97 -20.24 -6.32
N ILE A 319 -10.00 -19.45 -6.78
CA ILE A 319 -10.15 -18.02 -7.05
C ILE A 319 -10.37 -17.81 -8.54
N ASP A 320 -11.42 -17.09 -8.93
CA ASP A 320 -11.63 -16.65 -10.31
C ASP A 320 -10.53 -15.67 -10.73
N LEU A 321 -9.94 -15.84 -11.91
CA LEU A 321 -8.92 -14.93 -12.43
C LEU A 321 -9.53 -13.72 -13.17
N PRO A 322 -8.73 -12.69 -13.50
CA PRO A 322 -9.23 -11.52 -14.21
C PRO A 322 -9.77 -11.85 -15.61
N THR A 323 -10.87 -11.18 -15.97
CA THR A 323 -11.54 -11.23 -17.28
C THR A 323 -12.06 -9.83 -17.65
N ALA A 324 -12.58 -9.65 -18.86
CA ALA A 324 -13.21 -8.39 -19.27
C ALA A 324 -14.44 -8.07 -18.41
N GLU A 325 -15.22 -9.11 -18.07
CA GLU A 325 -16.50 -9.02 -17.36
C GLU A 325 -16.34 -8.65 -15.88
N ASN A 326 -15.26 -9.10 -15.22
CA ASN A 326 -15.03 -8.82 -13.80
C ASN A 326 -14.08 -7.64 -13.54
N THR A 327 -13.20 -7.27 -14.47
CA THR A 327 -12.36 -6.04 -14.37
C THR A 327 -13.01 -4.82 -15.01
N GLY A 328 -13.77 -5.00 -16.10
CA GLY A 328 -14.20 -3.92 -16.99
C GLY A 328 -13.12 -3.42 -17.96
N LEU A 329 -11.96 -4.08 -18.05
CA LEU A 329 -10.85 -3.72 -18.93
C LEU A 329 -10.99 -4.32 -20.33
N SER A 330 -10.25 -3.77 -21.30
CA SER A 330 -10.15 -4.30 -22.66
C SER A 330 -8.76 -4.05 -23.27
N GLY A 331 -8.48 -4.68 -24.42
CA GLY A 331 -7.24 -4.45 -25.18
C GLY A 331 -5.96 -4.71 -24.38
N GLU A 332 -4.98 -3.81 -24.50
CA GLU A 332 -3.69 -3.92 -23.81
C GLU A 332 -3.81 -3.86 -22.28
N GLU A 333 -4.83 -3.21 -21.73
CA GLU A 333 -5.04 -3.12 -20.29
C GLU A 333 -5.56 -4.43 -19.71
N LEU A 334 -6.44 -5.13 -20.44
CA LEU A 334 -6.86 -6.48 -20.08
C LEU A 334 -5.69 -7.46 -20.22
N ALA A 335 -4.95 -7.40 -21.33
CA ALA A 335 -3.83 -8.30 -21.57
C ALA A 335 -2.72 -8.21 -20.49
N LYS A 336 -2.57 -7.06 -19.81
CA LYS A 336 -1.65 -6.87 -18.67
C LYS A 336 -2.08 -7.58 -17.38
N VAL A 337 -3.34 -8.00 -17.26
CA VAL A 337 -3.88 -8.68 -16.06
C VAL A 337 -4.39 -10.09 -16.36
N THR A 338 -4.26 -10.55 -17.60
CA THR A 338 -4.65 -11.90 -18.05
C THR A 338 -3.53 -12.61 -18.81
N SER A 339 -2.27 -12.23 -18.62
CA SER A 339 -1.11 -12.86 -19.27
C SER A 339 0.22 -12.53 -18.57
N GLY A 340 1.04 -13.55 -18.33
CA GLY A 340 2.37 -13.43 -17.72
C GLY A 340 2.43 -13.87 -16.25
N GLU A 341 3.56 -13.59 -15.58
CA GLU A 341 3.79 -13.84 -14.16
C GLU A 341 3.03 -12.82 -13.30
N HIS A 342 2.21 -13.32 -12.39
CA HIS A 342 1.40 -12.58 -11.42
C HIS A 342 1.67 -13.07 -9.99
N THR A 343 1.27 -12.29 -9.00
CA THR A 343 1.51 -12.55 -7.57
C THR A 343 0.25 -12.40 -6.72
N LEU A 344 0.11 -13.18 -5.65
CA LEU A 344 -0.96 -13.00 -4.65
C LEU A 344 -0.45 -12.30 -3.39
N ARG A 345 -1.10 -11.21 -2.98
CA ARG A 345 -0.89 -10.55 -1.68
C ARG A 345 -2.04 -10.91 -0.75
N LEU A 346 -1.74 -11.51 0.41
CA LEU A 346 -2.74 -11.92 1.40
C LEU A 346 -2.67 -10.99 2.61
N LEU A 347 -3.82 -10.54 3.11
CA LEU A 347 -3.96 -9.49 4.12
C LEU A 347 -4.98 -9.89 5.20
N THR A 348 -4.63 -9.71 6.49
CA THR A 348 -5.52 -9.94 7.65
C THR A 348 -5.61 -8.70 8.54
N GLY A 349 -6.56 -8.67 9.48
CA GLY A 349 -6.69 -7.60 10.49
C GLY A 349 -7.71 -6.49 10.18
N SER A 350 -8.11 -6.32 8.92
CA SER A 350 -9.05 -5.26 8.51
C SER A 350 -10.45 -5.76 8.10
N LEU A 351 -10.61 -7.06 7.82
CA LEU A 351 -11.89 -7.63 7.37
C LEU A 351 -12.77 -8.22 8.48
N ARG A 352 -12.20 -8.43 9.69
CA ARG A 352 -12.85 -9.05 10.85
C ARG A 352 -12.37 -8.37 12.12
N LYS A 353 -13.26 -8.07 13.07
CA LYS A 353 -12.87 -7.37 14.31
C LYS A 353 -12.09 -8.32 15.23
N GLY A 354 -10.85 -7.97 15.56
CA GLY A 354 -9.96 -8.75 16.43
C GLY A 354 -8.99 -9.68 15.70
N ASP A 355 -8.95 -9.67 14.36
CA ASP A 355 -7.91 -10.36 13.62
C ASP A 355 -6.53 -9.74 13.87
N ARG A 356 -5.52 -10.60 13.99
CA ARG A 356 -4.13 -10.19 13.91
C ARG A 356 -3.83 -9.59 12.53
N HIS A 357 -3.37 -8.34 12.52
CA HIS A 357 -2.88 -7.68 11.30
C HIS A 357 -1.67 -8.42 10.74
N GLY A 358 -1.67 -8.60 9.42
CA GLY A 358 -0.67 -9.41 8.72
C GLY A 358 -0.69 -9.15 7.22
N THR A 359 0.44 -9.43 6.56
CA THR A 359 0.64 -9.25 5.12
C THR A 359 1.64 -10.30 4.63
N TYR A 360 1.24 -11.08 3.62
CA TYR A 360 1.94 -12.29 3.19
C TYR A 360 1.98 -12.38 1.65
N GLY A 361 2.95 -13.12 1.09
CA GLY A 361 3.07 -13.35 -0.35
C GLY A 361 3.69 -12.18 -1.12
N GLY A 362 3.10 -11.81 -2.25
CA GLY A 362 3.53 -10.67 -3.08
C GLY A 362 4.86 -10.89 -3.83
N PRO A 363 5.40 -9.83 -4.48
CA PRO A 363 6.59 -9.93 -5.34
C PRO A 363 7.85 -10.43 -4.64
N GLU A 364 8.05 -10.03 -3.37
CA GLU A 364 9.24 -10.33 -2.56
C GLU A 364 9.07 -11.61 -1.70
N GLY A 365 7.86 -12.20 -1.64
CA GLY A 365 7.60 -13.46 -0.92
C GLY A 365 7.47 -13.35 0.60
N ASP A 366 7.04 -12.20 1.13
CA ASP A 366 7.00 -11.92 2.57
C ASP A 366 6.27 -13.00 3.38
N GLY A 367 6.80 -13.28 4.57
CA GLY A 367 6.32 -14.35 5.45
C GLY A 367 6.76 -15.75 5.03
N GLY A 368 7.61 -15.87 4.00
CA GLY A 368 8.09 -17.17 3.49
C GLY A 368 7.08 -17.87 2.59
N VAL A 369 6.13 -17.13 2.02
CA VAL A 369 5.04 -17.68 1.20
C VAL A 369 5.25 -17.30 -0.26
N ASN A 370 5.71 -18.26 -1.09
CA ASN A 370 5.74 -18.04 -2.53
C ASN A 370 4.31 -18.03 -3.08
N THR A 371 3.98 -17.00 -3.84
CA THR A 371 2.63 -16.72 -4.37
C THR A 371 2.65 -16.35 -5.85
N LYS A 372 3.74 -16.67 -6.56
CA LYS A 372 3.88 -16.47 -7.99
C LYS A 372 3.10 -17.52 -8.78
N PHE A 373 2.39 -17.09 -9.80
CA PHE A 373 1.69 -17.93 -10.78
C PHE A 373 1.74 -17.29 -12.17
N VAL A 374 1.40 -18.05 -13.21
CA VAL A 374 1.44 -17.60 -14.60
C VAL A 374 0.06 -17.72 -15.22
N ILE A 375 -0.38 -16.71 -15.95
CA ILE A 375 -1.57 -16.79 -16.81
C ILE A 375 -1.11 -16.92 -18.28
N GLY A 376 -1.49 -18.01 -18.95
CA GLY A 376 -1.06 -18.32 -20.31
C GLY A 376 0.47 -18.46 -20.44
N ASP A 377 1.04 -17.89 -21.51
CA ASP A 377 2.49 -17.91 -21.78
C ASP A 377 3.31 -17.12 -20.74
N TYR A 378 4.53 -17.59 -20.45
CA TYR A 378 5.41 -16.88 -19.52
C TYR A 378 5.93 -15.57 -20.10
N LYS A 379 5.65 -14.50 -19.35
CA LYS A 379 6.25 -13.17 -19.48
C LYS A 379 6.53 -12.64 -18.08
N PRO A 380 7.66 -11.96 -17.81
CA PRO A 380 7.92 -11.41 -16.49
C PRO A 380 6.88 -10.33 -16.15
N GLY A 381 6.43 -10.34 -14.88
CA GLY A 381 5.40 -9.43 -14.37
C GLY A 381 5.96 -8.07 -13.97
N ALA A 382 6.05 -7.83 -12.66
CA ALA A 382 6.65 -6.62 -12.11
C ALA A 382 8.11 -6.42 -12.59
N ASP A 383 8.52 -5.16 -12.66
CA ASP A 383 9.93 -4.79 -12.84
C ASP A 383 10.78 -5.29 -11.66
N PRO A 384 12.07 -5.59 -11.87
CA PRO A 384 12.92 -6.14 -10.83
C PRO A 384 13.32 -5.06 -9.82
N ALA A 385 13.66 -5.47 -8.59
CA ALA A 385 14.25 -4.59 -7.61
C ALA A 385 15.58 -4.00 -8.14
N SER A 386 15.76 -2.69 -7.98
CA SER A 386 16.98 -1.99 -8.41
C SER A 386 18.16 -2.35 -7.50
N VAL A 387 19.18 -2.99 -8.06
CA VAL A 387 20.46 -3.21 -7.37
C VAL A 387 21.25 -1.89 -7.37
N PRO A 388 21.83 -1.42 -6.25
CA PRO A 388 22.73 -0.27 -6.28
C PRO A 388 23.96 -0.57 -7.14
N ALA A 389 24.23 0.27 -8.14
CA ALA A 389 25.28 0.02 -9.12
C ALA A 389 26.69 0.00 -8.51
N SER A 390 26.89 0.62 -7.34
CA SER A 390 28.10 0.59 -6.51
C SER A 390 28.39 -0.78 -5.89
N GLN A 391 27.39 -1.67 -5.78
CA GLN A 391 27.56 -3.06 -5.34
C GLN A 391 28.06 -3.98 -6.46
N LEU A 392 28.05 -3.51 -7.72
CA LEU A 392 28.53 -4.25 -8.88
C LEU A 392 30.01 -3.93 -9.14
N GLY A 393 30.85 -4.96 -9.06
CA GLY A 393 32.27 -4.91 -9.37
C GLY A 393 32.59 -5.34 -10.79
N GLU A 394 33.87 -5.40 -11.13
CA GLU A 394 34.34 -5.81 -12.46
C GLU A 394 34.02 -7.28 -12.78
N GLY A 395 33.91 -8.14 -11.77
CA GLY A 395 33.49 -9.55 -11.94
C GLY A 395 32.05 -9.67 -12.43
N ASP A 396 31.17 -8.76 -12.00
CA ASP A 396 29.74 -8.75 -12.33
C ASP A 396 29.44 -8.19 -13.74
N ARG A 397 30.46 -7.93 -14.57
CA ARG A 397 30.26 -7.39 -15.94
C ARG A 397 29.71 -8.41 -16.93
N HIS A 398 30.04 -9.71 -16.79
CA HIS A 398 29.56 -10.82 -17.63
C HIS A 398 29.64 -10.58 -19.15
N GLY A 399 30.69 -9.88 -19.59
CA GLY A 399 30.93 -9.56 -21.01
C GLY A 399 29.91 -8.61 -21.66
N VAL A 400 29.00 -8.00 -20.90
CA VAL A 400 27.97 -7.10 -21.45
C VAL A 400 28.61 -5.91 -22.15
N SER A 401 28.05 -5.52 -23.30
CA SER A 401 28.48 -4.35 -24.07
C SER A 401 27.29 -3.51 -24.51
N VAL A 402 27.46 -2.20 -24.61
CA VAL A 402 26.40 -1.24 -24.96
C VAL A 402 26.83 -0.29 -26.08
N GLU A 403 25.91 -0.04 -27.00
CA GLU A 403 25.96 1.00 -28.02
C GLU A 403 24.81 2.00 -27.78
N HIS A 404 25.08 3.29 -27.95
CA HIS A 404 24.13 4.37 -27.66
C HIS A 404 24.08 5.36 -28.81
N ASN A 405 22.86 5.72 -29.25
CA ASN A 405 22.64 6.68 -30.32
C ASN A 405 21.37 7.51 -30.04
N GLY A 406 21.55 8.68 -29.39
CA GLY A 406 20.49 9.64 -29.06
C GLY A 406 19.48 9.11 -28.04
N LYS A 407 18.40 8.49 -28.53
CA LYS A 407 17.39 7.80 -27.71
C LYS A 407 17.46 6.28 -27.83
N GLN A 408 18.24 5.76 -28.77
CA GLN A 408 18.35 4.33 -29.00
C GLN A 408 19.47 3.74 -28.15
N LEU A 409 19.17 2.69 -27.40
CA LEU A 409 20.15 1.89 -26.68
C LEU A 409 20.14 0.47 -27.23
N THR A 410 21.32 -0.08 -27.54
CA THR A 410 21.52 -1.45 -27.97
C THR A 410 22.48 -2.12 -27.00
N VAL A 411 22.10 -3.27 -26.43
CA VAL A 411 22.90 -3.99 -25.43
C VAL A 411 23.04 -5.44 -25.85
N LYS A 412 24.25 -5.98 -25.73
CA LYS A 412 24.56 -7.40 -25.95
C LYS A 412 24.90 -8.07 -24.62
N VAL A 413 24.42 -9.29 -24.44
CA VAL A 413 24.50 -10.06 -23.18
C VAL A 413 25.06 -11.46 -23.47
N PRO A 414 26.39 -11.61 -23.64
CA PRO A 414 26.98 -12.83 -24.21
C PRO A 414 26.69 -14.12 -23.43
N GLU A 415 26.65 -14.02 -22.09
CA GLU A 415 26.45 -15.16 -21.19
C GLU A 415 24.97 -15.58 -21.04
N ALA A 416 24.02 -14.85 -21.66
CA ALA A 416 22.61 -15.19 -21.67
C ALA A 416 22.16 -15.76 -23.03
N GLU A 417 21.25 -16.74 -23.00
CA GLU A 417 20.75 -17.40 -24.22
C GLU A 417 19.66 -16.58 -24.95
N PRO A 418 19.55 -16.70 -26.29
CA PRO A 418 18.44 -16.12 -27.06
C PRO A 418 17.06 -16.46 -26.47
N GLY A 419 16.13 -15.51 -26.53
CA GLY A 419 14.80 -15.65 -25.92
C GLY A 419 14.76 -15.36 -24.41
N THR A 420 15.90 -15.21 -23.72
CA THR A 420 15.96 -14.75 -22.32
C THR A 420 15.29 -13.38 -22.18
N TRP A 421 14.33 -13.28 -21.26
CA TRP A 421 13.76 -11.99 -20.89
C TRP A 421 14.77 -11.15 -20.11
N VAL A 422 14.95 -9.89 -20.50
CA VAL A 422 15.86 -8.95 -19.85
C VAL A 422 15.19 -7.61 -19.56
N LYS A 423 15.65 -6.97 -18.49
CA LYS A 423 15.45 -5.57 -18.15
C LYS A 423 16.80 -4.87 -18.27
N VAL A 424 16.85 -3.81 -19.07
CA VAL A 424 18.04 -2.95 -19.22
C VAL A 424 17.77 -1.62 -18.53
N THR A 425 18.59 -1.27 -17.54
CA THR A 425 18.41 -0.06 -16.73
C THR A 425 19.70 0.77 -16.73
N PRO A 426 19.67 2.03 -17.22
CA PRO A 426 20.76 2.97 -17.03
C PRO A 426 20.81 3.46 -15.58
N TYR A 427 22.00 3.64 -15.02
CA TYR A 427 22.24 4.15 -13.67
C TYR A 427 23.17 5.35 -13.69
N LEU A 428 22.80 6.41 -12.99
CA LEU A 428 23.64 7.59 -12.74
C LEU A 428 24.11 7.54 -11.28
N GLY A 429 25.37 7.14 -11.07
CA GLY A 429 25.80 6.64 -9.75
C GLY A 429 24.92 5.45 -9.34
N ASP A 430 24.37 5.47 -8.12
CA ASP A 430 23.38 4.48 -7.67
C ASP A 430 21.93 4.79 -8.09
N SER A 431 21.68 5.90 -8.79
CA SER A 431 20.33 6.30 -9.19
C SER A 431 19.87 5.57 -10.46
N ALA A 432 19.07 4.52 -10.29
CA ALA A 432 18.40 3.80 -11.37
C ALA A 432 17.48 4.74 -12.17
N GLN A 433 17.77 4.93 -13.45
CA GLN A 433 17.03 5.81 -14.36
C GLN A 433 15.79 5.10 -14.92
N LEU A 434 14.89 4.64 -14.05
CA LEU A 434 13.75 3.76 -14.38
C LEU A 434 12.87 4.28 -15.53
N ALA A 435 12.68 5.59 -15.67
CA ALA A 435 11.94 6.19 -16.79
C ALA A 435 12.60 5.95 -18.17
N ARG A 436 13.93 5.73 -18.22
CA ARG A 436 14.73 5.41 -19.41
C ARG A 436 15.08 3.92 -19.52
N ALA A 437 14.68 3.10 -18.56
CA ALA A 437 14.88 1.65 -18.62
C ALA A 437 14.02 1.01 -19.73
N SER A 438 14.39 -0.18 -20.18
CA SER A 438 13.59 -0.95 -21.13
C SER A 438 12.25 -1.37 -20.52
N LYS A 439 11.28 -1.72 -21.36
CA LYS A 439 10.24 -2.69 -20.94
C LYS A 439 10.88 -4.08 -20.83
N TRP A 440 10.18 -5.06 -20.24
CA TRP A 440 10.55 -6.46 -20.42
C TRP A 440 10.57 -6.81 -21.91
N VAL A 441 11.68 -7.39 -22.35
CA VAL A 441 12.00 -7.67 -23.76
C VAL A 441 12.90 -8.91 -23.83
N GLN A 442 12.80 -9.70 -24.89
CA GLN A 442 13.63 -10.90 -25.06
C GLN A 442 14.88 -10.60 -25.88
N LEU A 443 16.00 -11.27 -25.55
CA LEU A 443 17.20 -11.27 -26.38
C LEU A 443 16.93 -11.91 -27.74
N ASP A 444 17.50 -11.33 -28.80
CA ASP A 444 17.45 -11.91 -30.15
C ASP A 444 18.43 -13.09 -30.31
N GLN A 445 18.50 -13.64 -31.53
CA GLN A 445 19.40 -14.74 -31.87
C GLN A 445 20.91 -14.38 -31.77
N ASN A 446 21.24 -13.09 -31.71
CA ASN A 446 22.60 -12.57 -31.54
C ASN A 446 22.96 -12.30 -30.06
N ARG A 447 22.04 -12.60 -29.12
CA ARG A 447 22.09 -12.25 -27.70
C ARG A 447 22.06 -10.74 -27.46
N THR A 448 21.36 -10.02 -28.33
CA THR A 448 21.28 -8.56 -28.38
C THR A 448 19.84 -8.10 -28.13
N VAL A 449 19.69 -6.91 -27.57
CA VAL A 449 18.44 -6.18 -27.46
C VAL A 449 18.61 -4.72 -27.83
N SER A 450 17.65 -4.15 -28.55
CA SER A 450 17.63 -2.75 -28.94
C SER A 450 16.29 -2.11 -28.56
N TYR A 451 16.30 -0.99 -27.83
CA TYR A 451 15.08 -0.28 -27.46
C TYR A 451 15.28 1.25 -27.45
N THR A 452 14.18 1.98 -27.62
CA THR A 452 14.16 3.44 -27.56
C THR A 452 13.76 3.91 -26.16
N MET A 453 14.59 4.74 -25.55
CA MET A 453 14.39 5.31 -24.21
C MET A 453 13.36 6.45 -24.21
N SER A 454 12.69 6.66 -23.07
CA SER A 454 11.68 7.73 -22.86
C SER A 454 12.29 9.14 -22.71
N GLY A 455 13.30 9.47 -23.54
CA GLY A 455 14.12 10.67 -23.43
C GLY A 455 15.60 10.35 -23.67
N GLU A 456 16.41 11.38 -23.91
CA GLU A 456 17.87 11.26 -23.98
C GLU A 456 18.49 11.12 -22.58
N LEU A 457 19.69 10.53 -22.52
CA LEU A 457 20.57 10.56 -21.36
C LEU A 457 21.31 11.92 -21.35
N PRO A 458 21.24 12.72 -20.26
CA PRO A 458 22.12 13.86 -20.05
C PRO A 458 23.59 13.45 -20.08
N ALA A 459 24.50 14.38 -20.36
CA ALA A 459 25.93 14.12 -20.35
C ALA A 459 26.41 13.70 -18.95
N ALA A 460 26.94 12.49 -18.86
CA ALA A 460 27.47 11.86 -17.65
C ALA A 460 28.03 10.46 -17.98
N ASP A 461 28.74 9.87 -17.01
CA ASP A 461 29.03 8.44 -17.01
C ASP A 461 27.87 7.65 -16.39
N TYR A 462 27.42 6.61 -17.09
CA TYR A 462 26.37 5.68 -16.65
C TYR A 462 26.90 4.26 -16.50
N ARG A 463 26.28 3.49 -15.62
CA ARG A 463 26.35 2.02 -15.63
C ARG A 463 25.06 1.48 -16.25
N ILE A 464 25.18 0.67 -17.29
CA ILE A 464 24.05 0.01 -17.95
C ILE A 464 23.96 -1.41 -17.40
N VAL A 465 23.01 -1.62 -16.49
CA VAL A 465 22.83 -2.91 -15.79
C VAL A 465 21.76 -3.72 -16.51
N VAL A 466 22.02 -5.03 -16.64
CA VAL A 466 21.08 -5.99 -17.22
C VAL A 466 20.63 -6.97 -16.14
N GLN A 467 19.31 -7.10 -15.95
CA GLN A 467 18.71 -8.09 -15.05
C GLN A 467 17.85 -9.08 -15.84
N SER A 468 17.91 -10.36 -15.45
CA SER A 468 17.06 -11.43 -15.97
C SER A 468 15.61 -11.20 -15.56
N GLY A 469 14.68 -11.61 -16.43
CA GLY A 469 13.25 -11.73 -16.15
C GLY A 469 12.75 -13.16 -16.19
N ASN A 470 13.60 -14.14 -16.50
CA ASN A 470 13.19 -15.54 -16.65
C ASN A 470 12.61 -16.10 -15.32
N GLN A 471 11.70 -17.07 -15.43
CA GLN A 471 11.01 -17.65 -14.28
C GLN A 471 12.02 -18.23 -13.27
N GLY A 472 11.91 -17.82 -12.00
CA GLY A 472 12.87 -18.19 -10.95
C GLY A 472 14.18 -17.38 -10.92
N GLU A 473 14.51 -16.62 -11.97
CA GLU A 473 15.70 -15.75 -12.04
C GLU A 473 15.37 -14.24 -12.10
N ASN A 474 14.10 -13.85 -12.06
CA ASN A 474 13.68 -12.44 -12.15
C ASN A 474 14.42 -11.56 -11.11
N GLY A 475 15.21 -10.59 -11.61
CA GLY A 475 16.04 -9.67 -10.82
C GLY A 475 17.53 -10.04 -10.72
N LYS A 476 17.92 -11.28 -11.06
CA LYS A 476 19.32 -11.73 -11.15
C LYS A 476 20.08 -10.85 -12.15
N VAL A 477 21.22 -10.29 -11.75
CA VAL A 477 22.09 -9.53 -12.66
C VAL A 477 22.71 -10.50 -13.68
N LEU A 478 22.60 -10.15 -14.96
CA LEU A 478 23.19 -10.86 -16.11
C LEU A 478 24.45 -10.16 -16.65
N GLY A 479 24.82 -9.02 -16.07
CA GLY A 479 25.99 -8.24 -16.41
C GLY A 479 25.76 -6.73 -16.36
N TRP A 480 26.84 -5.96 -16.53
CA TRP A 480 26.77 -4.51 -16.70
C TRP A 480 27.89 -3.98 -17.60
N ALA A 481 27.65 -2.84 -18.24
CA ALA A 481 28.64 -2.12 -19.03
C ALA A 481 28.70 -0.63 -18.66
N PRO A 482 29.88 0.02 -18.70
CA PRO A 482 29.95 1.47 -18.64
C PRO A 482 29.45 2.10 -19.95
N LEU A 483 28.81 3.27 -19.84
CA LEU A 483 28.44 4.12 -20.97
C LEU A 483 28.81 5.57 -20.65
N HIS A 484 29.76 6.13 -21.39
CA HIS A 484 30.03 7.57 -21.37
C HIS A 484 29.06 8.28 -22.32
N VAL A 485 28.39 9.32 -21.85
CA VAL A 485 27.60 10.24 -22.68
C VAL A 485 28.26 11.61 -22.62
N ALA A 486 28.86 12.03 -23.73
CA ALA A 486 29.51 13.33 -23.85
C ALA A 486 28.48 14.49 -23.88
N GLU A 487 28.93 15.70 -23.58
CA GLU A 487 28.14 16.91 -23.79
C GLU A 487 27.85 17.11 -25.28
N ALA A 488 26.60 17.48 -25.59
CA ALA A 488 26.20 17.86 -26.93
C ALA A 488 26.85 19.22 -27.26
N THR A 489 27.93 19.20 -28.04
CA THR A 489 28.57 20.43 -28.52
C THR A 489 27.60 21.20 -29.41
N GLU A 490 27.11 22.35 -28.93
CA GLU A 490 26.27 23.25 -29.72
C GLU A 490 27.03 23.72 -30.97
N SER A 491 26.78 23.03 -32.07
CA SER A 491 27.47 23.23 -33.33
C SER A 491 26.87 24.47 -34.01
N THR A 492 27.31 25.64 -33.57
CA THR A 492 26.94 26.91 -34.21
C THR A 492 27.31 26.82 -35.69
N PRO A 493 26.35 26.98 -36.63
CA PRO A 493 26.60 26.72 -38.04
C PRO A 493 27.44 27.84 -38.67
N SER A 494 28.76 27.76 -38.48
CA SER A 494 29.73 28.66 -39.10
C SER A 494 29.78 28.41 -40.60
N GLY A 495 29.02 29.19 -41.36
CA GLY A 495 28.96 29.11 -42.82
C GLY A 495 30.19 29.72 -43.48
N GLY A 496 31.17 28.89 -43.88
CA GLY A 496 32.32 29.33 -44.66
C GLY A 496 33.15 28.16 -45.20
N GLY A 497 33.22 28.01 -46.53
CA GLY A 497 34.17 27.09 -47.17
C GLY A 497 35.61 27.61 -47.03
N THR A 498 36.64 26.77 -47.19
CA THR A 498 36.96 26.17 -48.50
C THR A 498 38.01 25.05 -48.40
N SER A 499 37.98 24.15 -49.39
CA SER A 499 39.04 23.23 -49.86
C SER A 499 40.34 23.01 -49.05
N GLY A 500 40.59 21.75 -48.66
CA GLY A 500 41.93 21.24 -48.31
C GLY A 500 42.02 19.71 -48.47
N ARG A 501 43.08 19.20 -49.10
CA ARG A 501 43.38 17.74 -49.18
C ARG A 501 44.38 17.36 -48.08
N GLY A 502 44.21 16.19 -47.47
CA GLY A 502 45.24 15.56 -46.65
C GLY A 502 44.77 14.23 -46.07
N SER A 503 45.56 13.16 -46.26
CA SER A 503 45.29 11.83 -45.69
C SER A 503 46.58 11.27 -45.11
N VAL A 504 46.59 10.97 -43.82
CA VAL A 504 47.51 10.05 -43.14
C VAL A 504 46.90 9.59 -41.82
N SER A 505 47.37 8.45 -41.31
CA SER A 505 47.06 7.93 -39.97
C SER A 505 48.40 7.72 -39.21
N PRO A 506 48.47 7.13 -38.00
CA PRO A 506 49.13 7.79 -36.88
C PRO A 506 50.57 7.31 -36.58
N ALA A 507 51.30 8.13 -35.81
CA ALA A 507 52.52 7.74 -35.09
C ALA A 507 52.72 8.64 -33.85
N ASP A 508 53.47 8.15 -32.86
CA ASP A 508 53.71 8.75 -31.54
C ASP A 508 54.60 10.02 -31.57
N GLN A 509 54.48 10.90 -30.56
CA GLN A 509 55.52 11.05 -29.51
C GLN A 509 55.22 12.12 -28.43
N SER A 510 54.99 11.64 -27.20
CA SER A 510 55.54 12.11 -25.90
C SER A 510 56.00 13.56 -25.64
N SER A 511 55.34 14.17 -24.64
CA SER A 511 55.92 14.73 -23.39
C SER A 511 56.41 16.20 -23.29
N TYR A 512 56.20 16.74 -22.07
CA TYR A 512 56.63 18.04 -21.50
C TYR A 512 55.95 19.30 -22.09
N ASP A 513 55.66 20.37 -21.33
CA ASP A 513 55.79 20.61 -19.87
C ASP A 513 54.64 21.52 -19.35
N SER A 514 54.66 21.86 -18.05
CA SER A 514 53.66 22.67 -17.35
C SER A 514 53.87 24.17 -17.52
N ALA A 515 52.79 24.94 -17.66
CA ALA A 515 52.78 26.39 -17.47
C ALA A 515 51.38 26.87 -17.03
N GLU A 516 51.30 27.55 -15.88
CA GLU A 516 50.12 28.34 -15.50
C GLU A 516 50.25 29.75 -16.10
N PRO A 517 49.16 30.40 -16.54
CA PRO A 517 49.23 31.75 -17.10
C PRO A 517 49.25 32.83 -16.01
N ASP A 518 50.35 33.59 -15.94
CA ASP A 518 50.44 34.80 -15.11
C ASP A 518 49.45 35.88 -15.59
N VAL A 519 48.73 36.48 -14.63
CA VAL A 519 47.82 37.61 -14.81
C VAL A 519 48.37 38.80 -14.03
N THR A 520 48.57 39.93 -14.71
CA THR A 520 49.06 41.17 -14.08
C THR A 520 47.91 42.15 -13.82
N ILE A 521 48.06 42.94 -12.76
CA ILE A 521 47.11 44.02 -12.39
C ILE A 521 47.89 45.33 -12.38
N ASP A 522 47.32 46.38 -12.98
CA ASP A 522 47.93 47.72 -13.03
C ASP A 522 47.61 48.59 -11.79
N GLU A 523 48.23 49.77 -11.71
CA GLU A 523 48.01 50.72 -10.59
C GLU A 523 46.59 51.31 -10.55
N ASP A 524 45.83 51.21 -11.65
CA ASP A 524 44.41 51.60 -11.75
C ASP A 524 43.45 50.44 -11.40
N GLY A 525 43.97 49.25 -11.10
CA GLY A 525 43.22 48.08 -10.63
C GLY A 525 42.59 47.22 -11.72
N GLN A 526 43.00 47.33 -12.97
CA GLN A 526 42.53 46.48 -14.07
C GLN A 526 43.46 45.27 -14.28
N ALA A 527 42.85 44.11 -14.53
CA ALA A 527 43.56 42.84 -14.74
C ALA A 527 43.76 42.57 -16.24
N TRP A 528 44.95 42.15 -16.62
CA TRP A 528 45.35 41.93 -18.01
C TRP A 528 45.90 40.51 -18.20
N ASP A 529 45.53 39.88 -19.32
CA ASP A 529 46.16 38.62 -19.74
C ASP A 529 47.57 38.85 -20.33
N SER A 530 48.34 37.78 -20.46
CA SER A 530 49.70 37.80 -21.02
C SER A 530 49.76 38.17 -22.52
N SER A 531 48.61 38.43 -23.16
CA SER A 531 48.46 38.91 -24.55
C SER A 531 48.01 40.37 -24.65
N GLY A 532 47.74 41.04 -23.53
CA GLY A 532 47.32 42.44 -23.47
C GLY A 532 45.82 42.69 -23.58
N ASN A 533 44.96 41.70 -23.29
CA ASN A 533 43.50 41.88 -23.22
C ASN A 533 43.04 42.17 -21.78
N ALA A 534 42.08 43.09 -21.63
CA ALA A 534 41.50 43.43 -20.33
C ALA A 534 40.47 42.39 -19.86
N VAL A 535 40.59 41.96 -18.59
CA VAL A 535 39.78 40.91 -17.97
C VAL A 535 38.81 41.52 -16.96
N SER A 536 37.50 41.29 -17.14
CA SER A 536 36.47 41.82 -16.23
C SER A 536 36.22 40.89 -15.04
N VAL A 537 36.54 41.36 -13.84
CA VAL A 537 36.28 40.64 -12.58
C VAL A 537 35.07 41.25 -11.86
N SER A 538 34.08 40.43 -11.48
CA SER A 538 32.87 40.89 -10.79
C SER A 538 32.75 40.27 -9.40
N THR A 539 32.67 41.11 -8.37
CA THR A 539 32.70 40.69 -6.96
C THR A 539 31.38 40.99 -6.24
N ALA A 540 30.62 39.94 -5.92
CA ALA A 540 29.45 39.99 -5.04
C ALA A 540 29.45 38.75 -4.11
N PRO A 541 29.12 38.88 -2.81
CA PRO A 541 29.38 37.83 -1.82
C PRO A 541 28.29 36.76 -1.75
N ALA A 542 28.70 35.48 -1.66
CA ALA A 542 27.82 34.34 -1.44
C ALA A 542 27.78 33.93 0.05
N PRO A 543 26.59 33.64 0.64
CA PRO A 543 26.48 33.07 1.98
C PRO A 543 26.74 31.56 2.00
N TYR A 544 27.48 31.11 3.01
CA TYR A 544 27.93 29.72 3.20
C TYR A 544 26.80 28.71 3.37
N GLN A 545 27.02 27.48 2.88
CA GLN A 545 26.71 26.24 3.60
C GLN A 545 27.84 25.22 3.43
N ASN A 546 28.08 24.40 4.45
CA ASN A 546 29.20 23.45 4.49
C ASN A 546 28.87 22.13 3.80
N ALA A 547 29.82 21.62 3.02
CA ALA A 547 29.96 20.19 2.73
C ALA A 547 31.36 19.77 3.18
N GLY A 548 31.46 18.82 4.11
CA GLY A 548 32.76 18.43 4.68
C GLY A 548 32.72 17.10 5.39
N VAL A 549 33.38 16.11 4.77
CA VAL A 549 34.02 14.90 5.34
C VAL A 549 33.13 14.01 6.24
N GLY A 550 32.94 12.71 6.02
CA GLY A 550 33.70 11.77 5.18
C GLY A 550 34.17 10.60 6.07
N TYR A 551 33.54 9.43 5.96
CA TYR A 551 33.80 8.29 6.83
C TYR A 551 34.80 7.31 6.22
N VAL A 552 35.85 6.96 6.96
CA VAL A 552 36.69 5.76 6.75
C VAL A 552 36.90 5.05 8.09
N SER A 553 36.92 3.72 8.04
CA SER A 553 36.89 2.79 9.18
C SER A 553 38.20 2.70 9.99
N SER A 554 38.10 2.45 11.31
CA SER A 554 38.82 1.37 12.01
C SER A 554 38.37 1.17 13.48
N ASN A 555 38.81 0.06 14.10
CA ASN A 555 38.21 -0.58 15.30
C ASN A 555 38.93 -0.29 16.65
N ILE A 556 38.35 -0.85 17.74
CA ILE A 556 38.90 -1.05 19.12
C ILE A 556 38.77 0.20 20.05
N GLY A 557 38.31 0.10 21.31
CA GLY A 557 37.71 -1.02 22.04
C GLY A 557 37.42 -0.76 23.55
N THR A 558 36.51 -1.54 24.15
CA THR A 558 36.33 -1.83 25.60
C THR A 558 36.19 -0.70 26.65
N SER A 559 34.92 -0.36 26.97
CA SER A 559 34.37 -0.31 28.35
C SER A 559 34.88 0.80 29.34
N PRO A 560 34.36 0.93 30.59
CA PRO A 560 33.29 1.92 30.83
C PRO A 560 33.46 2.85 32.05
N ALA A 561 32.89 4.06 31.99
CA ALA A 561 32.70 4.92 33.17
C ALA A 561 31.47 5.84 33.02
N SER A 562 30.74 6.05 34.12
CA SER A 562 29.56 6.93 34.22
C SER A 562 29.92 8.27 34.88
N ILE A 563 29.21 9.36 34.55
CA ILE A 563 28.97 10.49 35.47
C ILE A 563 27.72 11.31 35.06
N ALA A 564 27.19 12.05 36.04
CA ALA A 564 25.85 12.64 36.15
C ALA A 564 25.55 13.85 35.21
N PRO A 565 24.29 14.36 35.14
CA PRO A 565 23.84 15.31 34.12
C PRO A 565 23.95 16.79 34.55
N PHE A 566 23.74 17.70 33.58
CA PHE A 566 23.53 19.13 33.81
C PHE A 566 22.09 19.56 33.45
N THR A 567 21.59 20.60 34.12
CA THR A 567 20.17 20.99 34.10
C THR A 567 19.93 22.45 33.74
N SER A 568 18.88 22.69 32.95
CA SER A 568 18.09 23.93 32.84
C SER A 568 18.76 25.20 32.27
N GLY A 569 18.03 25.89 31.39
CA GLY A 569 18.46 27.14 30.75
C GLY A 569 17.35 27.78 29.90
N THR A 570 16.35 28.37 30.55
CA THR A 570 15.17 28.95 29.89
C THR A 570 15.47 30.29 29.21
N ARG A 571 15.06 30.45 27.94
CA ARG A 571 14.75 31.76 27.32
C ARG A 571 13.62 31.66 26.31
N SER A 572 12.60 32.49 26.49
CA SER A 572 11.51 32.70 25.53
C SER A 572 11.85 33.82 24.55
N VAL A 573 11.40 33.72 23.30
CA VAL A 573 11.41 34.84 22.33
C VAL A 573 10.05 34.94 21.64
N VAL A 574 9.56 36.16 21.47
CA VAL A 574 8.25 36.47 20.87
C VAL A 574 8.38 36.50 19.34
N VAL A 575 7.43 35.86 18.63
CA VAL A 575 7.26 36.01 17.18
C VAL A 575 6.17 37.04 16.90
N ALA A 576 6.50 38.10 16.17
CA ALA A 576 5.56 39.14 15.77
C ALA A 576 4.99 38.91 14.36
N ASN A 577 3.77 39.40 14.12
CA ASN A 577 3.08 39.29 12.83
C ASN A 577 3.77 40.10 11.71
N ALA A 578 3.85 39.53 10.51
CA ALA A 578 4.06 40.27 9.27
C ALA A 578 3.02 39.83 8.22
N LYS A 579 2.15 40.75 7.79
CA LYS A 579 1.24 40.56 6.66
C LYS A 579 1.88 41.07 5.38
N SER A 580 1.74 40.35 4.27
CA SER A 580 1.92 40.89 2.92
C SER A 580 0.68 40.66 2.07
N LYS A 581 0.33 41.65 1.24
CA LYS A 581 -0.70 41.57 0.20
C LYS A 581 -0.02 41.49 -1.16
N ALA A 582 -0.57 40.71 -2.07
CA ALA A 582 -0.46 40.95 -3.51
C ALA A 582 -1.82 40.62 -4.16
N ALA A 583 -2.16 41.27 -5.27
CA ALA A 583 -3.48 41.19 -5.88
C ALA A 583 -3.42 41.01 -7.41
N SER A 584 -4.53 40.53 -7.97
CA SER A 584 -4.69 40.08 -9.36
C SER A 584 -4.30 41.08 -10.44
N ALA A 585 -3.79 40.55 -11.56
CA ALA A 585 -3.93 41.13 -12.90
C ALA A 585 -4.59 40.13 -13.85
N ARG A 586 -5.28 40.62 -14.89
CA ARG A 586 -5.94 39.85 -15.98
C ARG A 586 -5.10 40.06 -17.28
N LYS A 587 -5.31 39.46 -18.46
CA LYS A 587 -6.58 39.24 -19.21
C LYS A 587 -6.33 38.57 -20.60
N ALA A 588 -7.13 37.55 -20.96
CA ALA A 588 -7.49 37.12 -22.35
C ALA A 588 -6.33 36.59 -23.28
N THR A 589 -6.56 35.98 -24.46
CA THR A 589 -7.74 36.01 -25.38
C THR A 589 -7.88 34.75 -26.26
N SER A 590 -9.10 34.50 -26.79
CA SER A 590 -9.58 33.68 -27.95
C SER A 590 -8.71 32.51 -28.47
N ALA A 591 -9.15 31.25 -28.65
CA ALA A 591 -10.43 30.59 -28.95
C ALA A 591 -10.79 30.36 -30.45
N ASN A 592 -11.42 29.19 -30.67
CA ASN A 592 -12.20 28.71 -31.83
C ASN A 592 -11.47 28.05 -33.03
N GLY A 593 -12.02 26.92 -33.51
CA GLY A 593 -11.48 26.13 -34.63
C GLY A 593 -12.18 24.76 -34.79
N LYS A 594 -13.17 24.67 -35.70
CA LYS A 594 -14.04 23.50 -35.89
C LYS A 594 -13.86 22.91 -37.31
N SER A 595 -13.39 21.67 -37.43
CA SER A 595 -13.63 20.81 -38.61
C SER A 595 -13.44 19.34 -38.21
N LYS A 596 -14.43 18.43 -38.25
CA LYS A 596 -15.27 17.87 -39.34
C LYS A 596 -14.59 16.72 -40.11
N SER A 597 -15.04 15.51 -39.75
CA SER A 597 -14.87 14.19 -40.37
C SER A 597 -14.51 14.12 -41.87
N THR A 598 -13.55 13.24 -42.19
CA THR A 598 -13.59 12.34 -43.36
C THR A 598 -13.00 10.97 -42.99
N GLY A 599 -13.23 9.98 -43.84
CA GLY A 599 -12.66 8.62 -43.86
C GLY A 599 -13.29 7.86 -45.05
N PRO A 600 -13.16 6.52 -45.16
CA PRO A 600 -12.16 5.61 -44.61
C PRO A 600 -11.22 5.06 -45.72
N VAL A 601 -10.22 4.26 -45.37
CA VAL A 601 -9.46 3.45 -46.36
C VAL A 601 -9.58 1.97 -46.01
N LYS A 602 -9.90 1.14 -47.01
CA LYS A 602 -9.92 -0.33 -46.93
C LYS A 602 -8.78 -0.91 -47.78
N ASN A 603 -8.10 -1.94 -47.27
CA ASN A 603 -7.49 -3.05 -48.04
C ASN A 603 -6.84 -4.05 -47.05
N ALA A 604 -6.58 -5.33 -47.34
CA ALA A 604 -7.35 -6.33 -48.12
C ALA A 604 -6.64 -7.71 -47.97
N ALA A 605 -7.25 -8.64 -47.23
CA ALA A 605 -7.10 -10.10 -47.23
C ALA A 605 -5.81 -10.82 -47.73
N LYS A 606 -5.19 -11.63 -46.84
CA LYS A 606 -4.59 -12.98 -47.07
C LYS A 606 -3.97 -13.50 -45.74
N LYS A 607 -3.80 -14.80 -45.46
CA LYS A 607 -4.56 -16.03 -45.80
C LYS A 607 -4.13 -17.14 -44.80
N THR A 608 -5.04 -18.06 -44.48
CA THR A 608 -4.86 -19.23 -43.60
C THR A 608 -3.63 -20.09 -43.88
N VAL A 609 -2.96 -20.58 -42.82
CA VAL A 609 -2.19 -21.84 -42.79
C VAL A 609 -2.54 -22.58 -41.48
N GLN A 610 -2.60 -23.91 -41.53
CA GLN A 610 -2.72 -24.80 -40.37
C GLN A 610 -1.46 -25.67 -40.24
N ALA A 611 -0.98 -25.85 -39.01
CA ALA A 611 -0.20 -27.02 -38.58
C ALA A 611 -0.61 -27.23 -37.11
N LYS A 612 -1.35 -28.29 -36.73
CA LYS A 612 -1.08 -29.73 -36.81
C LYS A 612 0.16 -30.13 -36.01
N ALA A 613 -0.10 -30.78 -34.87
CA ALA A 613 0.93 -31.37 -34.02
C ALA A 613 1.69 -32.50 -34.74
N ALA A 614 2.97 -32.60 -34.41
CA ALA A 614 3.75 -33.83 -34.50
C ALA A 614 4.02 -34.30 -33.06
N ASN A 615 3.91 -35.60 -32.82
CA ASN A 615 4.18 -36.24 -31.54
C ASN A 615 5.34 -37.20 -31.75
N ASP A 616 6.48 -36.92 -31.14
CA ASP A 616 7.62 -37.85 -31.10
C ASP A 616 8.01 -38.12 -29.65
N ASN A 617 7.73 -39.34 -29.21
CA ASN A 617 8.31 -39.88 -27.98
C ASN A 617 9.77 -40.25 -28.27
N ASN A 618 10.68 -39.89 -27.36
CA ASN A 618 11.75 -40.83 -27.04
C ASN A 618 12.04 -40.76 -25.54
N GLY A 619 12.00 -41.91 -24.88
CA GLY A 619 12.33 -42.03 -23.46
C GLY A 619 13.77 -42.48 -23.28
N ASN A 620 14.30 -42.30 -22.07
CA ASN A 620 15.39 -43.13 -21.59
C ASN A 620 15.25 -43.35 -20.09
N ASP A 621 14.79 -44.55 -19.71
CA ASP A 621 14.87 -45.00 -18.33
C ASP A 621 16.32 -45.29 -17.94
N THR A 622 16.72 -44.93 -16.73
CA THR A 622 17.86 -45.58 -16.07
C THR A 622 17.55 -45.71 -14.59
N ALA A 623 17.21 -46.92 -14.18
CA ALA A 623 16.79 -47.22 -12.81
C ALA A 623 17.99 -47.42 -11.87
N SER A 624 17.73 -47.23 -10.57
CA SER A 624 18.44 -47.94 -9.51
C SER A 624 17.43 -48.44 -8.48
N GLN A 625 17.59 -49.68 -8.01
CA GLN A 625 16.66 -50.36 -7.11
C GLN A 625 17.25 -50.58 -5.71
N GLY A 626 16.37 -50.72 -4.71
CA GLY A 626 16.68 -51.32 -3.41
C GLY A 626 15.85 -50.72 -2.27
N GLY A 627 15.09 -51.48 -1.49
CA GLY A 627 14.78 -52.91 -1.55
C GLY A 627 13.68 -53.29 -0.54
N SER A 628 12.95 -54.38 -0.79
CA SER A 628 11.87 -54.94 0.08
C SER A 628 12.46 -55.93 1.14
N PRO A 629 11.72 -56.72 1.98
CA PRO A 629 10.44 -57.42 1.69
C PRO A 629 9.44 -57.76 2.85
N GLN A 630 8.28 -58.36 2.46
CA GLN A 630 7.42 -59.33 3.21
C GLN A 630 6.59 -58.86 4.46
N ALA A 631 5.41 -59.45 4.81
CA ALA A 631 4.45 -60.33 4.08
C ALA A 631 3.09 -60.56 4.83
N LYS A 632 2.05 -61.00 4.06
CA LYS A 632 0.73 -61.60 4.46
C LYS A 632 -0.27 -60.71 5.24
N VAL A 633 -1.60 -60.61 4.96
CA VAL A 633 -2.69 -61.52 4.46
C VAL A 633 -3.30 -62.40 5.58
N GLU A 634 -4.63 -62.45 5.86
CA GLU A 634 -5.83 -61.74 5.32
C GLU A 634 -6.62 -60.97 6.46
N HIS A 635 -7.95 -60.89 6.72
CA HIS A 635 -9.17 -61.56 6.20
C HIS A 635 -10.48 -60.70 6.25
N ARG A 636 -11.07 -60.46 5.06
CA ARG A 636 -12.50 -60.36 4.68
C ARG A 636 -13.58 -59.55 5.46
N VAL A 637 -13.93 -58.39 4.88
CA VAL A 637 -15.30 -57.84 4.61
C VAL A 637 -16.25 -57.44 5.76
N ASN A 638 -16.58 -56.14 5.82
CA ASN A 638 -17.96 -55.65 5.60
C ASN A 638 -18.01 -54.14 5.24
N GLY A 639 -19.00 -53.72 4.45
CA GLY A 639 -19.32 -52.31 4.17
C GLY A 639 -18.56 -51.65 3.01
N THR A 640 -19.29 -51.17 1.99
CA THR A 640 -18.77 -50.31 0.91
C THR A 640 -18.97 -48.84 1.25
N GLU A 641 -17.90 -48.05 1.37
CA GLU A 641 -18.00 -46.60 1.45
C GLU A 641 -18.14 -45.95 0.06
N LEU A 642 -18.95 -44.89 -0.03
CA LEU A 642 -19.19 -44.14 -1.26
C LEU A 642 -18.16 -43.02 -1.41
N THR A 643 -17.47 -42.99 -2.55
CA THR A 643 -16.47 -41.96 -2.89
C THR A 643 -17.07 -40.55 -2.95
N GLY A 644 -16.24 -39.52 -2.70
CA GLY A 644 -16.64 -38.14 -2.40
C GLY A 644 -17.59 -37.43 -3.37
N PHE A 645 -17.72 -37.90 -4.61
CA PHE A 645 -18.72 -37.42 -5.58
C PHE A 645 -20.16 -37.42 -5.02
N ALA A 646 -20.52 -38.40 -4.18
CA ALA A 646 -21.84 -38.47 -3.56
C ALA A 646 -22.10 -37.32 -2.55
N LYS A 647 -21.08 -36.87 -1.82
CA LYS A 647 -21.19 -35.76 -0.86
C LYS A 647 -21.45 -34.41 -1.55
N TRP A 648 -20.90 -34.21 -2.75
CA TRP A 648 -21.10 -32.99 -3.54
C TRP A 648 -22.58 -32.82 -3.97
N PHE A 649 -23.21 -33.90 -4.46
CA PHE A 649 -24.62 -33.87 -4.84
C PHE A 649 -25.56 -33.62 -3.65
N ALA A 650 -25.28 -34.21 -2.48
CA ALA A 650 -26.09 -34.03 -1.28
C ALA A 650 -26.17 -32.56 -0.83
N ASN A 651 -25.06 -31.82 -0.88
CA ASN A 651 -25.00 -30.43 -0.42
C ASN A 651 -25.51 -29.39 -1.43
N ASN A 652 -25.63 -29.72 -2.73
CA ASN A 652 -26.06 -28.77 -3.77
C ASN A 652 -27.50 -28.98 -4.31
N ALA A 653 -28.21 -30.00 -3.83
CA ALA A 653 -29.53 -30.40 -4.36
C ALA A 653 -30.55 -29.25 -4.42
N ASN A 654 -30.64 -28.40 -3.38
CA ASN A 654 -31.63 -27.31 -3.33
C ASN A 654 -31.41 -26.25 -4.42
N ASN A 655 -30.17 -25.84 -4.71
CA ASN A 655 -29.88 -24.84 -5.73
C ASN A 655 -30.11 -25.42 -7.14
N LEU A 656 -29.77 -26.70 -7.36
CA LEU A 656 -29.98 -27.35 -8.65
C LEU A 656 -31.47 -27.57 -8.95
N LEU A 657 -32.26 -27.97 -7.94
CA LEU A 657 -33.72 -28.11 -8.06
C LEU A 657 -34.41 -26.76 -8.35
N MET A 658 -34.02 -25.68 -7.67
CA MET A 658 -34.55 -24.34 -7.92
C MET A 658 -34.20 -23.83 -9.33
N SER A 659 -32.98 -24.08 -9.80
CA SER A 659 -32.55 -23.72 -11.17
C SER A 659 -33.38 -24.45 -12.24
N LEU A 660 -33.55 -25.77 -12.10
CA LEU A 660 -34.36 -26.57 -13.02
C LEU A 660 -35.85 -26.18 -12.99
N ALA A 661 -36.42 -25.89 -11.82
CA ALA A 661 -37.78 -25.38 -11.70
C ALA A 661 -37.97 -24.03 -12.41
N GLY A 662 -37.00 -23.11 -12.27
CA GLY A 662 -36.99 -21.83 -12.98
C GLY A 662 -36.94 -21.98 -14.50
N ILE A 663 -36.12 -22.88 -15.02
CA ILE A 663 -36.02 -23.17 -16.47
C ILE A 663 -37.32 -23.78 -17.01
N VAL A 664 -37.94 -24.72 -16.28
CA VAL A 664 -39.22 -25.32 -16.66
C VAL A 664 -40.35 -24.27 -16.67
N LEU A 665 -40.41 -23.39 -15.65
CA LEU A 665 -41.38 -22.29 -15.62
C LEU A 665 -41.17 -21.29 -16.77
N LEU A 666 -39.92 -20.98 -17.14
CA LEU A 666 -39.62 -20.11 -18.27
C LEU A 666 -40.02 -20.76 -19.61
N ALA A 667 -39.76 -22.06 -19.79
CA ALA A 667 -40.18 -22.80 -20.98
C ALA A 667 -41.71 -22.91 -21.11
N LEU A 668 -42.42 -23.11 -20.00
CA LEU A 668 -43.89 -23.08 -19.95
C LEU A 668 -44.42 -21.68 -20.29
N ALA A 669 -43.85 -20.62 -19.70
CA ALA A 669 -44.26 -19.25 -20.01
C ALA A 669 -44.06 -18.90 -21.50
N LEU A 670 -42.95 -19.33 -22.11
CA LEU A 670 -42.68 -19.11 -23.54
C LEU A 670 -43.61 -19.92 -24.45
N THR A 671 -43.97 -21.16 -24.09
CA THR A 671 -44.91 -21.97 -24.89
C THR A 671 -46.35 -21.50 -24.76
N PHE A 672 -46.80 -21.05 -23.59
CA PHE A 672 -48.11 -20.38 -23.44
C PHE A 672 -48.16 -19.04 -24.17
N LYS A 673 -47.10 -18.22 -24.10
CA LYS A 673 -47.05 -16.94 -24.82
C LYS A 673 -47.08 -17.11 -26.34
N LYS A 674 -46.55 -18.23 -26.86
CA LYS A 674 -46.65 -18.57 -28.29
C LYS A 674 -48.04 -19.08 -28.72
N LYS A 675 -48.86 -19.57 -27.79
CA LYS A 675 -50.22 -20.09 -28.07
C LYS A 675 -51.34 -19.04 -28.03
N ASN A 676 -51.02 -17.81 -27.63
CA ASN A 676 -51.95 -16.68 -27.57
C ASN A 676 -51.56 -15.58 -28.59
N SER A 677 -51.04 -15.97 -29.75
CA SER A 677 -50.66 -15.06 -30.85
C SER A 677 -50.82 -15.68 -32.25
N ASP A 678 -51.67 -16.73 -32.33
CA ASP A 678 -52.35 -17.20 -33.54
C ASP A 678 -53.83 -16.81 -33.41
#